data_AF-A0A7L3IIY1-F1
#
_entry.id   AF-A0A7L3IIY1-F1
#
_cell.length_a   1.000
_cell.length_b   1.000
_cell.length_c   1.000
_cell.angle_alpha   90.00
_cell.angle_beta   90.00
_cell.angle_gamma   90.00
#
_symmetry.space_group_name_H-M   'P 1'
#
loop_
_entity.id
_entity.type
_entity.pdbx_description
1 polymer ?
#
loop_
_entity_poly.entity_id
_entity_poly.type
_entity_poly.pdbx_seq_one_letter_code
_entity_poly.pdbx_strand_id
1 'polypeptide(L)'
;VTQNMGFLRNFFLYKCLFALTFWNQVSLYLEDELLTSVSNDFPEDGSNQKNESLPLPCTNSHQSKPNFDWVVITNTTESLSLSEITNDNVKNLVALLSNFRQGSRLQNLTLTNVSVDWNALMEVFQTVWHSSIEYFNIDNVTQLSEVVRYDFNYSGTFMKALTANKILITDLYFTQDDIYRIFADMNIADLTVSDSEMIHMLCPSSQSPFRYLNFLKNDLTDFLFQNCENLLQLETLILQKNKFESLPKVSFMTSHMKSLKYLDMSNNLLRHDGAEVQCRWAESLTELDLSSNQLADAVFECLPANIKKLGLQNNQISNVPKGVVELKSLEELNLASNRLADLPGCSDFTSLQFLNVEMNLILTPSADFFQSCPRVRELQAGYNPFKCSCELQDFIRVERQSGGRLFGWPAAYVCEYPEGLRGTELKDFHLSQLACNTTLLLVTALLLTLLLVAVVAFLCIYLDVPWYVRMTWQWTQTKRRAWHNPPGDEGTVLQFHAFISYSERDSLWVKNELMPNLEKGEGCVQLCQHERDFIPGKSIVENIINCIEKSYKSIFVLSPNFVQSEWCHYELYFAHHKLFSENSNSLILILLEPIPPYIIPARYHKLKALMAKRTYLEWPKERSKRALFWANLRAAISINLPTVDENLCRETD
;
A
#
# COMPACT_ATOMS: atom_id res chain seq x y z
N VAL A 1 17.06 -48.56 -22.91
CA VAL A 1 15.88 -47.68 -22.66
C VAL A 1 15.31 -47.82 -21.23
N THR A 2 15.92 -48.63 -20.36
CA THR A 2 15.50 -48.87 -18.97
C THR A 2 16.42 -48.18 -17.95
N GLN A 3 16.59 -46.86 -18.05
CA GLN A 3 17.23 -46.07 -16.98
C GLN A 3 16.59 -44.71 -16.68
N ASN A 4 15.53 -44.30 -17.41
CA ASN A 4 14.90 -42.98 -17.22
C ASN A 4 13.53 -42.98 -16.51
N MET A 5 13.00 -44.13 -16.07
CA MET A 5 11.72 -44.17 -15.33
C MET A 5 11.85 -43.98 -13.80
N GLY A 6 13.06 -44.06 -13.25
CA GLY A 6 13.29 -43.83 -11.81
C GLY A 6 13.30 -42.35 -11.41
N PHE A 7 13.73 -41.46 -12.31
CA PHE A 7 13.90 -40.03 -12.03
C PHE A 7 12.57 -39.25 -12.09
N LEU A 8 11.68 -39.63 -13.02
CA LEU A 8 10.34 -39.02 -13.16
C LEU A 8 9.40 -39.35 -12.00
N ARG A 9 9.56 -40.51 -11.35
CA ARG A 9 8.71 -40.92 -10.21
C ARG A 9 9.02 -40.14 -8.93
N ASN A 10 10.28 -39.76 -8.71
CA ASN A 10 10.68 -38.97 -7.54
C ASN A 10 10.46 -37.46 -7.73
N PHE A 11 10.51 -36.96 -8.97
CA PHE A 11 10.30 -35.53 -9.25
C PHE A 11 8.83 -35.08 -9.10
N PHE A 12 7.87 -35.96 -9.42
CA PHE A 12 6.43 -35.64 -9.31
C PHE A 12 5.90 -35.74 -7.88
N LEU A 13 6.40 -36.69 -7.08
CA LEU A 13 5.97 -36.85 -5.67
C LEU A 13 6.49 -35.74 -4.75
N TYR A 14 7.67 -35.18 -5.02
CA TYR A 14 8.26 -34.12 -4.17
C TYR A 14 7.69 -32.72 -4.44
N LYS A 15 7.20 -32.41 -5.65
CA LYS A 15 6.64 -31.08 -5.95
C LYS A 15 5.15 -30.93 -5.62
N CYS A 16 4.37 -32.01 -5.62
CA CYS A 16 2.97 -31.94 -5.17
C CYS A 16 2.83 -31.78 -3.63
N LEU A 17 3.82 -32.24 -2.85
CA LEU A 17 3.87 -32.05 -1.39
C LEU A 17 4.39 -30.65 -0.98
N PHE A 18 5.11 -29.95 -1.86
CA PHE A 18 5.58 -28.58 -1.61
C PHE A 18 4.51 -27.51 -1.94
N ALA A 19 3.58 -27.81 -2.85
CA ALA A 19 2.51 -26.89 -3.25
C ALA A 19 1.35 -26.79 -2.23
N LEU A 20 1.26 -27.72 -1.27
CA LEU A 20 0.25 -27.71 -0.20
C LEU A 20 0.77 -27.16 1.14
N THR A 21 2.07 -26.85 1.25
CA THR A 21 2.69 -26.26 2.45
C THR A 21 3.02 -24.78 2.30
N PHE A 22 2.94 -24.21 1.09
CA PHE A 22 3.26 -22.80 0.82
C PHE A 22 2.07 -21.84 1.02
N TRP A 23 0.89 -22.32 1.43
CA TRP A 23 -0.29 -21.47 1.70
C TRP A 23 -0.55 -21.23 3.20
N ASN A 24 0.33 -21.68 4.09
CA ASN A 24 0.17 -21.51 5.54
C ASN A 24 1.31 -20.73 6.22
N GLN A 25 2.09 -19.95 5.45
CA GLN A 25 3.25 -19.21 5.98
C GLN A 25 3.36 -17.76 5.46
N VAL A 26 2.24 -17.09 5.20
CA VAL A 26 2.18 -15.63 4.91
C VAL A 26 1.23 -14.92 5.90
N SER A 27 1.09 -15.44 7.10
CA SER A 27 0.49 -14.70 8.21
C SER A 27 1.30 -15.00 9.46
N LEU A 28 2.10 -14.00 9.87
CA LEU A 28 2.93 -13.87 11.09
C LEU A 28 4.34 -13.40 10.72
N TYR A 29 4.47 -12.10 10.46
CA TYR A 29 5.67 -11.33 10.78
C TYR A 29 5.21 -9.87 10.97
N LEU A 30 4.64 -9.61 12.14
CA LEU A 30 4.50 -8.29 12.73
C LEU A 30 4.82 -8.46 14.22
N GLU A 31 5.67 -7.58 14.74
CA GLU A 31 6.17 -7.52 16.13
C GLU A 31 7.12 -8.68 16.50
N ASP A 32 8.34 -8.49 17.00
CA ASP A 32 8.91 -7.42 17.83
C ASP A 32 10.45 -7.42 17.67
N GLU A 33 11.12 -6.26 17.62
CA GLU A 33 12.19 -5.89 18.58
C GLU A 33 12.80 -4.51 18.27
N LEU A 34 12.46 -3.60 19.17
CA LEU A 34 13.05 -2.28 19.40
C LEU A 34 14.35 -2.42 20.23
N LEU A 35 15.23 -1.42 20.04
CA LEU A 35 16.26 -0.89 20.98
C LEU A 35 17.66 -1.50 21.00
N THR A 36 18.64 -0.75 20.47
CA THR A 36 19.68 0.04 21.19
C THR A 36 20.75 0.48 20.17
N SER A 37 20.97 1.78 19.91
CA SER A 37 21.67 2.83 20.67
C SER A 37 23.05 3.15 20.06
N VAL A 38 23.49 4.40 20.25
CA VAL A 38 24.83 4.97 20.01
C VAL A 38 25.08 5.68 18.66
N SER A 39 24.70 6.96 18.67
CA SER A 39 25.50 8.19 18.48
C SER A 39 26.48 8.36 17.31
N ASN A 40 26.35 9.57 16.73
CA ASN A 40 27.37 10.51 16.25
C ASN A 40 28.40 10.00 15.23
N ASP A 41 28.33 10.55 14.01
CA ASP A 41 29.33 11.56 13.60
C ASP A 41 28.90 12.31 12.34
N PHE A 42 29.01 13.64 12.43
CA PHE A 42 28.93 14.58 11.32
C PHE A 42 30.18 14.43 10.43
N PRO A 43 30.04 14.74 9.14
CA PRO A 43 31.08 15.50 8.46
C PRO A 43 30.51 16.86 8.04
N GLU A 44 31.00 17.90 8.71
CA GLU A 44 31.15 19.22 8.11
C GLU A 44 32.05 19.08 6.88
N ASP A 45 31.61 19.57 5.73
CA ASP A 45 32.54 19.92 4.66
C ASP A 45 32.25 21.36 4.23
N GLY A 46 33.25 22.19 4.50
CA GLY A 46 33.22 23.61 4.28
C GLY A 46 33.49 23.95 2.83
N SER A 47 32.70 24.87 2.29
CA SER A 47 33.11 25.68 1.14
C SER A 47 32.97 27.16 1.50
N ASN A 48 34.01 27.66 2.16
CA ASN A 48 34.31 29.09 2.23
C ASN A 48 34.85 29.51 0.86
N GLN A 49 34.02 30.18 0.05
CA GLN A 49 34.51 30.96 -1.07
C GLN A 49 34.38 32.45 -0.72
N LYS A 50 35.41 32.95 -0.03
CA LYS A 50 35.77 34.38 -0.05
C LYS A 50 36.17 34.72 -1.49
N ASN A 51 35.37 35.54 -2.17
CA ASN A 51 35.89 36.33 -3.28
C ASN A 51 36.20 37.73 -2.78
N GLU A 52 37.46 38.05 -2.97
CA GLU A 52 38.15 39.26 -2.59
C GLU A 52 37.52 40.48 -3.25
N SER A 53 37.22 41.47 -2.41
CA SER A 53 37.13 42.86 -2.82
C SER A 53 38.53 43.34 -3.19
N LEU A 54 38.68 43.87 -4.41
CA LEU A 54 39.81 44.70 -4.80
C LEU A 54 39.33 46.11 -5.18
N PRO A 55 40.12 47.15 -4.86
CA PRO A 55 39.66 48.51 -4.65
C PRO A 55 39.81 49.42 -5.87
N LEU A 56 39.32 50.66 -5.71
CA LEU A 56 39.68 51.94 -6.36
C LEU A 56 38.62 52.53 -7.31
N PRO A 57 38.56 53.88 -7.49
CA PRO A 57 39.44 54.92 -6.94
C PRO A 57 38.70 56.06 -6.22
N CYS A 58 39.47 56.77 -5.41
CA CYS A 58 39.18 58.08 -4.83
C CYS A 58 38.73 59.10 -5.88
N THR A 59 37.72 59.90 -5.53
CA THR A 59 37.70 61.33 -5.87
C THR A 59 37.51 62.13 -4.59
N ASN A 60 38.61 62.71 -4.12
CA ASN A 60 38.59 63.87 -3.26
C ASN A 60 38.01 65.05 -4.04
N SER A 61 37.00 65.71 -3.48
CA SER A 61 36.96 67.16 -3.56
C SER A 61 36.20 67.70 -2.35
N HIS A 62 36.97 68.31 -1.46
CA HIS A 62 36.51 69.21 -0.43
C HIS A 62 35.39 70.13 -0.92
N GLN A 63 34.19 69.95 -0.39
CA GLN A 63 33.25 71.03 -0.18
C GLN A 63 32.72 70.92 1.25
N SER A 64 33.10 71.93 2.04
CA SER A 64 32.49 72.40 3.28
C SER A 64 31.47 71.47 3.95
N LYS A 65 31.80 70.93 5.14
CA LYS A 65 30.80 70.47 6.12
C LYS A 65 29.67 71.51 6.21
N PRO A 66 28.45 71.21 5.78
CA PRO A 66 27.31 71.93 6.27
C PRO A 66 26.84 71.25 7.57
N ASN A 67 26.29 72.06 8.45
CA ASN A 67 25.91 71.73 9.82
C ASN A 67 24.60 70.91 9.83
N PHE A 68 24.59 69.70 9.26
CA PHE A 68 23.40 68.86 9.18
C PHE A 68 23.67 67.48 9.80
N ASP A 69 23.01 67.22 10.93
CA ASP A 69 23.12 66.02 11.75
C ASP A 69 22.38 64.78 11.18
N TRP A 70 22.15 64.71 9.86
CA TRP A 70 21.54 63.55 9.16
C TRP A 70 22.45 63.02 8.05
N VAL A 71 22.24 61.78 7.63
CA VAL A 71 23.02 61.14 6.55
C VAL A 71 22.28 61.28 5.23
N VAL A 72 22.96 61.80 4.19
CA VAL A 72 22.41 61.87 2.83
C VAL A 72 22.75 60.56 2.10
N ILE A 73 21.72 59.79 1.74
CA ILE A 73 21.89 58.52 1.00
C ILE A 73 21.90 58.79 -0.51
N THR A 74 20.91 59.54 -0.99
CA THR A 74 20.82 59.94 -2.40
C THR A 74 20.42 61.41 -2.51
N ASN A 75 21.00 62.10 -3.49
CA ASN A 75 20.66 63.48 -3.79
C ASN A 75 20.77 63.69 -5.30
N THR A 76 19.63 63.69 -5.98
CA THR A 76 19.49 63.99 -7.40
C THR A 76 18.55 65.17 -7.57
N THR A 77 18.39 65.64 -8.81
CA THR A 77 17.46 66.75 -9.11
C THR A 77 15.99 66.38 -8.84
N GLU A 78 15.65 65.10 -8.85
CA GLU A 78 14.28 64.59 -8.77
C GLU A 78 14.02 63.74 -7.52
N SER A 79 15.07 63.22 -6.88
CA SER A 79 14.98 62.37 -5.69
C SER A 79 15.95 62.78 -4.59
N LEU A 80 15.47 62.74 -3.35
CA LEU A 80 16.25 62.99 -2.15
C LEU A 80 16.00 61.87 -1.15
N SER A 81 17.08 61.26 -0.64
CA SER A 81 17.00 60.27 0.43
C SER A 81 17.90 60.66 1.59
N LEU A 82 17.30 60.73 2.78
CA LEU A 82 17.92 61.11 4.03
C LEU A 82 17.74 60.00 5.08
N SER A 83 18.68 59.91 6.00
CA SER A 83 18.70 58.93 7.08
C SER A 83 19.12 59.53 8.41
N GLU A 84 18.81 58.84 9.51
CA GLU A 84 19.17 59.24 10.88
C GLU A 84 18.54 60.59 11.26
N ILE A 85 17.22 60.65 11.19
CA ILE A 85 16.46 61.87 11.50
C ILE A 85 16.02 61.79 12.95
N THR A 86 16.44 62.77 13.76
CA THR A 86 16.21 62.80 15.20
C THR A 86 15.60 64.13 15.64
N ASN A 87 15.12 64.21 16.88
CA ASN A 87 14.61 65.47 17.43
C ASN A 87 15.63 66.63 17.38
N ASP A 88 16.94 66.33 17.38
CA ASP A 88 18.00 67.35 17.31
C ASP A 88 18.07 68.01 15.93
N ASN A 89 17.76 67.25 14.87
CA ASN A 89 17.96 67.66 13.49
C ASN A 89 16.65 67.91 12.72
N VAL A 90 15.51 67.44 13.21
CA VAL A 90 14.21 67.52 12.51
C VAL A 90 13.79 68.95 12.16
N LYS A 91 14.12 69.95 12.98
CA LYS A 91 13.83 71.36 12.68
C LYS A 91 14.59 71.86 11.45
N ASN A 92 15.86 71.44 11.30
CA ASN A 92 16.64 71.76 10.12
C ASN A 92 16.08 71.06 8.88
N LEU A 93 15.53 69.84 9.05
CA LEU A 93 14.88 69.08 7.97
C LEU A 93 13.62 69.80 7.50
N VAL A 94 12.75 70.20 8.42
CA VAL A 94 11.53 70.97 8.13
C VAL A 94 11.89 72.27 7.39
N ALA A 95 12.90 73.00 7.86
CA ALA A 95 13.38 74.20 7.19
C ALA A 95 13.88 73.91 5.75
N LEU A 96 14.61 72.82 5.55
CA LEU A 96 15.07 72.38 4.23
C LEU A 96 13.91 72.03 3.31
N LEU A 97 12.94 71.22 3.79
CA LEU A 97 11.80 70.76 3.02
C LEU A 97 10.86 71.92 2.64
N SER A 98 10.74 72.94 3.49
CA SER A 98 9.94 74.14 3.21
C SER A 98 10.41 74.95 1.99
N ASN A 99 11.64 74.72 1.52
CA ASN A 99 12.17 75.36 0.30
C ASN A 99 11.66 74.69 -0.99
N PHE A 100 11.19 73.44 -0.93
CA PHE A 100 10.70 72.70 -2.09
C PHE A 100 9.22 73.03 -2.37
N ARG A 101 8.96 74.28 -2.74
CA ARG A 101 7.61 74.74 -3.11
C ARG A 101 7.27 74.40 -4.56
N GLN A 102 6.02 74.66 -4.93
CA GLN A 102 5.49 74.50 -6.29
C GLN A 102 6.45 75.09 -7.35
N GLY A 103 6.94 74.23 -8.26
CA GLY A 103 7.95 74.57 -9.26
C GLY A 103 9.34 73.95 -9.03
N SER A 104 9.58 73.37 -7.85
CA SER A 104 10.74 72.51 -7.60
C SER A 104 10.69 71.23 -8.44
N ARG A 105 11.87 70.74 -8.85
CA ARG A 105 12.01 69.47 -9.60
C ARG A 105 12.00 68.23 -8.71
N LEU A 106 12.12 68.40 -7.40
CA LEU A 106 12.13 67.30 -6.46
C LEU A 106 10.72 66.69 -6.36
N GLN A 107 10.60 65.42 -6.77
CA GLN A 107 9.35 64.66 -6.79
C GLN A 107 9.35 63.52 -5.77
N ASN A 108 10.51 62.92 -5.49
CA ASN A 108 10.64 61.75 -4.64
C ASN A 108 11.41 62.09 -3.37
N LEU A 109 10.81 61.83 -2.20
CA LEU A 109 11.48 61.95 -0.92
C LEU A 109 11.47 60.60 -0.21
N THR A 110 12.62 60.20 0.33
CA THR A 110 12.74 59.02 1.17
C THR A 110 13.43 59.35 2.48
N LEU A 111 12.76 59.15 3.60
CA LEU A 111 13.33 59.32 4.93
C LEU A 111 13.47 57.94 5.58
N THR A 112 14.64 57.64 6.13
CA THR A 112 14.93 56.34 6.78
C THR A 112 15.44 56.57 8.19
N ASN A 113 15.17 55.64 9.11
CA ASN A 113 15.61 55.73 10.50
C ASN A 113 15.19 57.07 11.13
N VAL A 114 13.88 57.26 11.27
CA VAL A 114 13.29 58.49 11.80
C VAL A 114 12.88 58.26 13.24
N SER A 115 13.51 58.95 14.19
CA SER A 115 13.22 58.84 15.62
C SER A 115 12.92 60.22 16.21
N VAL A 116 11.65 60.58 16.25
CA VAL A 116 11.20 61.94 16.60
C VAL A 116 9.93 61.93 17.44
N ASP A 117 9.67 63.05 18.11
CA ASP A 117 8.42 63.27 18.85
C ASP A 117 7.23 63.40 17.90
N TRP A 118 6.02 63.12 18.38
CA TRP A 118 4.79 63.14 17.59
C TRP A 118 4.57 64.47 16.84
N ASN A 119 4.69 65.60 17.55
CA ASN A 119 4.49 66.92 16.95
C ASN A 119 5.52 67.22 15.84
N ALA A 120 6.76 66.78 16.02
CA ALA A 120 7.81 66.95 15.02
C ALA A 120 7.56 66.04 13.81
N LEU A 121 7.11 64.81 14.02
CA LEU A 121 6.70 63.90 12.94
C LEU A 121 5.58 64.53 12.11
N MET A 122 4.52 65.02 12.76
CA MET A 122 3.40 65.66 12.08
C MET A 122 3.80 66.93 11.35
N GLU A 123 4.72 67.73 11.90
CA GLU A 123 5.29 68.91 11.22
C GLU A 123 6.06 68.52 9.95
N VAL A 124 6.81 67.41 9.96
CA VAL A 124 7.45 66.84 8.76
C VAL A 124 6.38 66.44 7.73
N PHE A 125 5.37 65.66 8.12
CA PHE A 125 4.28 65.27 7.21
C PHE A 125 3.58 66.50 6.61
N GLN A 126 3.21 67.50 7.42
CA GLN A 126 2.54 68.71 6.96
C GLN A 126 3.41 69.55 6.02
N THR A 127 4.72 69.62 6.28
CA THR A 127 5.68 70.33 5.42
C THR A 127 5.84 69.64 4.07
N VAL A 128 5.93 68.31 4.06
CA VAL A 128 5.97 67.52 2.82
C VAL A 128 4.64 67.66 2.07
N TRP A 129 3.51 67.69 2.78
CA TRP A 129 2.18 67.81 2.17
C TRP A 129 2.03 69.07 1.30
N HIS A 130 2.60 70.20 1.73
CA HIS A 130 2.56 71.46 0.99
C HIS A 130 3.76 71.69 0.06
N SER A 131 4.59 70.67 -0.15
CA SER A 131 5.76 70.72 -1.02
C SER A 131 5.46 70.22 -2.44
N SER A 132 6.44 70.27 -3.35
CA SER A 132 6.35 69.69 -4.69
C SER A 132 6.45 68.16 -4.76
N ILE A 133 6.60 67.49 -3.62
CA ILE A 133 6.88 66.05 -3.54
C ILE A 133 5.61 65.28 -3.95
N GLU A 134 5.77 64.39 -4.93
CA GLU A 134 4.69 63.52 -5.42
C GLU A 134 4.71 62.14 -4.73
N TYR A 135 5.89 61.61 -4.40
CA TYR A 135 6.06 60.31 -3.76
C TYR A 135 6.88 60.45 -2.50
N PHE A 136 6.26 60.15 -1.36
CA PHE A 136 6.92 60.20 -0.07
C PHE A 136 7.03 58.80 0.53
N ASN A 137 8.27 58.35 0.75
CA ASN A 137 8.56 57.12 1.48
C ASN A 137 9.18 57.46 2.85
N ILE A 138 8.70 56.80 3.89
CA ILE A 138 9.25 56.90 5.23
C ILE A 138 9.40 55.49 5.84
N ASP A 139 10.60 55.16 6.25
CA ASP A 139 10.99 53.80 6.64
C ASP A 139 11.67 53.79 8.01
N ASN A 140 11.33 52.80 8.84
CA ASN A 140 11.85 52.64 10.20
C ASN A 140 11.62 53.90 11.06
N VAL A 141 10.35 54.14 11.39
CA VAL A 141 9.91 55.30 12.17
C VAL A 141 9.70 54.88 13.62
N THR A 142 10.32 55.58 14.57
CA THR A 142 10.07 55.44 16.01
C THR A 142 9.53 56.76 16.54
N GLN A 143 8.25 56.77 16.89
CA GLN A 143 7.58 57.90 17.51
C GLN A 143 7.83 57.85 19.03
N LEU A 144 8.39 58.90 19.64
CA LEU A 144 8.96 58.88 21.02
C LEU A 144 8.15 59.56 22.14
N SER A 145 7.10 60.33 21.83
CA SER A 145 6.37 61.19 22.79
C SER A 145 4.92 60.75 23.02
N GLU A 146 4.15 61.49 23.82
CA GLU A 146 2.69 61.31 23.84
C GLU A 146 2.09 61.68 22.48
N VAL A 147 1.13 60.90 22.01
CA VAL A 147 0.34 61.18 20.82
C VAL A 147 -0.80 62.10 21.22
N VAL A 148 -0.83 63.29 20.62
CA VAL A 148 -1.86 64.30 20.86
C VAL A 148 -2.58 64.63 19.56
N ARG A 149 -3.85 65.05 19.68
CA ARG A 149 -4.62 65.47 18.51
C ARG A 149 -3.88 66.52 17.67
N TYR A 150 -3.71 66.22 16.39
CA TYR A 150 -3.09 67.12 15.41
C TYR A 150 -4.11 67.52 14.34
N ASP A 151 -4.28 68.82 14.11
CA ASP A 151 -5.17 69.34 13.07
C ASP A 151 -4.42 69.41 11.72
N PHE A 152 -4.49 68.32 10.96
CA PHE A 152 -3.77 68.19 9.70
C PHE A 152 -4.49 68.90 8.55
N ASN A 153 -3.78 69.77 7.83
CA ASN A 153 -4.33 70.49 6.69
C ASN A 153 -4.09 69.73 5.38
N TYR A 154 -5.15 69.11 4.84
CA TYR A 154 -5.09 68.32 3.60
C TYR A 154 -5.07 69.15 2.31
N SER A 155 -5.14 70.49 2.37
CA SER A 155 -5.24 71.32 1.17
C SER A 155 -3.93 71.46 0.41
N GLY A 156 -4.03 71.63 -0.92
CA GLY A 156 -2.90 72.05 -1.75
C GLY A 156 -1.74 71.05 -1.84
N THR A 157 -2.04 69.75 -1.82
CA THR A 157 -1.01 68.70 -1.98
C THR A 157 -0.74 68.36 -3.45
N PHE A 158 0.53 68.07 -3.75
CA PHE A 158 0.98 67.45 -5.01
C PHE A 158 1.24 65.95 -4.84
N MET A 159 1.15 65.45 -3.61
CA MET A 159 1.42 64.06 -3.28
C MET A 159 0.40 63.16 -3.98
N LYS A 160 0.93 62.12 -4.62
CA LYS A 160 0.15 61.04 -5.25
C LYS A 160 0.16 59.80 -4.38
N ALA A 161 1.31 59.51 -3.74
CA ALA A 161 1.49 58.33 -2.92
C ALA A 161 2.29 58.59 -1.64
N LEU A 162 1.85 57.95 -0.56
CA LEU A 162 2.58 57.83 0.70
C LEU A 162 2.88 56.35 0.98
N THR A 163 4.14 56.04 1.27
CA THR A 163 4.57 54.73 1.78
C THR A 163 5.22 54.92 3.13
N ALA A 164 4.70 54.24 4.14
CA ALA A 164 5.22 54.26 5.49
C ALA A 164 5.43 52.82 5.97
N ASN A 165 6.67 52.49 6.31
CA ASN A 165 7.06 51.12 6.64
C ASN A 165 7.73 51.10 8.02
N LYS A 166 7.45 50.06 8.81
CA LYS A 166 8.05 49.85 10.13
C LYS A 166 7.87 51.06 11.05
N ILE A 167 6.61 51.47 11.22
CA ILE A 167 6.25 52.51 12.18
C ILE A 167 6.07 51.85 13.56
N LEU A 168 6.86 52.30 14.52
CA LEU A 168 6.76 51.96 15.93
C LEU A 168 6.22 53.17 16.69
N ILE A 169 5.03 53.02 17.26
CA ILE A 169 4.39 54.01 18.13
C ILE A 169 4.71 53.61 19.56
N THR A 170 5.48 54.42 20.29
CA THR A 170 5.87 54.09 21.68
C THR A 170 4.78 54.43 22.68
N ASP A 171 3.87 55.35 22.34
CA ASP A 171 2.72 55.67 23.16
C ASP A 171 1.63 54.60 23.03
N LEU A 172 1.28 53.99 24.16
CA LEU A 172 0.24 52.96 24.24
C LEU A 172 -1.15 53.55 24.55
N TYR A 173 -1.25 54.85 24.83
CA TYR A 173 -2.47 55.50 25.30
C TYR A 173 -2.88 56.68 24.40
N PHE A 174 -3.45 56.37 23.24
CA PHE A 174 -4.02 57.36 22.32
C PHE A 174 -5.43 56.99 21.88
N THR A 175 -6.21 57.97 21.42
CA THR A 175 -7.52 57.68 20.82
C THR A 175 -7.35 57.33 19.35
N GLN A 176 -8.19 56.44 18.83
CA GLN A 176 -8.13 56.04 17.41
C GLN A 176 -8.15 57.23 16.44
N ASP A 177 -8.84 58.31 16.81
CA ASP A 177 -8.96 59.52 16.00
C ASP A 177 -7.64 60.29 15.89
N ASP A 178 -6.79 60.26 16.92
CA ASP A 178 -5.55 61.05 16.96
C ASP A 178 -4.54 60.63 15.88
N ILE A 179 -4.54 59.35 15.50
CA ILE A 179 -3.62 58.79 14.50
C ILE A 179 -4.36 58.43 13.22
N TYR A 180 -5.38 57.58 13.31
CA TYR A 180 -5.95 56.97 12.12
C TYR A 180 -6.79 57.95 11.30
N ARG A 181 -7.34 59.01 11.91
CA ARG A 181 -8.07 60.05 11.16
C ARG A 181 -7.13 60.76 10.18
N ILE A 182 -5.89 61.02 10.59
CA ILE A 182 -4.88 61.69 9.75
C ILE A 182 -4.67 60.91 8.45
N PHE A 183 -4.46 59.60 8.56
CA PHE A 183 -4.25 58.76 7.38
C PHE A 183 -5.55 58.49 6.61
N ALA A 184 -6.70 58.35 7.30
CA ALA A 184 -7.98 58.05 6.67
C ALA A 184 -8.51 59.19 5.78
N ASP A 185 -8.26 60.44 6.17
CA ASP A 185 -8.75 61.62 5.46
C ASP A 185 -7.75 62.20 4.44
N MET A 186 -6.60 61.55 4.25
CA MET A 186 -5.66 61.92 3.20
C MET A 186 -6.32 61.90 1.82
N ASN A 187 -6.17 62.99 1.08
CA ASN A 187 -6.73 63.18 -0.26
C ASN A 187 -5.74 62.79 -1.38
N ILE A 188 -5.07 61.66 -1.23
CA ILE A 188 -4.11 61.10 -2.19
C ILE A 188 -4.66 59.81 -2.83
N ALA A 189 -4.04 59.34 -3.91
CA ALA A 189 -4.49 58.13 -4.60
C ALA A 189 -4.02 56.85 -3.89
N ASP A 190 -2.78 56.83 -3.41
CA ASP A 190 -2.13 55.61 -2.95
C ASP A 190 -1.58 55.77 -1.53
N LEU A 191 -1.97 54.88 -0.62
CA LEU A 191 -1.45 54.84 0.74
C LEU A 191 -1.00 53.42 1.08
N THR A 192 0.25 53.31 1.54
CA THR A 192 0.82 52.07 2.08
C THR A 192 1.30 52.32 3.50
N VAL A 193 0.82 51.51 4.44
CA VAL A 193 1.32 51.45 5.83
C VAL A 193 1.62 49.99 6.13
N SER A 194 2.89 49.59 6.11
CA SER A 194 3.27 48.18 6.21
C SER A 194 4.23 47.88 7.36
N ASP A 195 4.22 46.65 7.85
CA ASP A 195 5.13 46.17 8.91
C ASP A 195 5.10 47.04 10.18
N SER A 196 3.94 47.55 10.57
CA SER A 196 3.79 48.62 11.57
C SER A 196 2.90 48.26 12.76
N GLU A 197 2.60 46.97 12.95
CA GLU A 197 1.77 46.45 14.06
C GLU A 197 0.43 47.20 14.24
N MET A 198 -0.10 47.77 13.14
CA MET A 198 -1.28 48.60 13.20
C MET A 198 -2.51 47.76 13.55
N ILE A 199 -3.20 48.10 14.63
CA ILE A 199 -4.35 47.32 15.13
C ILE A 199 -5.70 47.81 14.60
N HIS A 200 -5.77 49.04 14.08
CA HIS A 200 -7.02 49.64 13.61
C HIS A 200 -6.80 50.65 12.49
N MET A 201 -7.87 51.03 11.79
CA MET A 201 -7.89 52.12 10.82
C MET A 201 -9.35 52.59 10.64
N LEU A 202 -9.55 53.90 10.52
CA LEU A 202 -10.88 54.50 10.43
C LEU A 202 -11.36 54.59 8.99
N CYS A 203 -12.69 54.49 8.79
CA CYS A 203 -13.29 54.85 7.51
C CYS A 203 -13.11 56.36 7.26
N PRO A 204 -12.78 56.80 6.03
CA PRO A 204 -12.67 58.21 5.70
C PRO A 204 -13.94 58.99 6.06
N SER A 205 -13.79 60.23 6.52
CA SER A 205 -14.88 61.12 6.92
C SER A 205 -15.76 61.56 5.75
N SER A 206 -15.18 61.59 4.55
CA SER A 206 -15.84 61.95 3.30
C SER A 206 -15.39 61.03 2.18
N GLN A 207 -16.05 61.09 1.02
CA GLN A 207 -15.68 60.31 -0.16
C GLN A 207 -14.18 60.48 -0.47
N SER A 208 -13.44 59.39 -0.33
CA SER A 208 -11.98 59.39 -0.48
C SER A 208 -11.57 59.17 -1.93
N PRO A 209 -10.47 59.82 -2.39
CA PRO A 209 -9.87 59.58 -3.70
C PRO A 209 -8.96 58.34 -3.74
N PHE A 210 -8.82 57.58 -2.64
CA PHE A 210 -7.97 56.40 -2.62
C PHE A 210 -8.35 55.39 -3.72
N ARG A 211 -7.34 54.97 -4.47
CA ARG A 211 -7.40 53.90 -5.47
C ARG A 211 -6.60 52.68 -5.02
N TYR A 212 -5.55 52.88 -4.23
CA TYR A 212 -4.70 51.82 -3.71
C TYR A 212 -4.51 51.98 -2.20
N LEU A 213 -4.88 50.94 -1.45
CA LEU A 213 -4.61 50.83 -0.02
C LEU A 213 -3.84 49.56 0.26
N ASN A 214 -2.73 49.67 0.98
CA ASN A 214 -1.92 48.53 1.38
C ASN A 214 -1.56 48.60 2.86
N PHE A 215 -2.03 47.59 3.60
CA PHE A 215 -1.78 47.41 5.01
C PHE A 215 -1.10 46.07 5.30
N LEU A 216 -0.18 45.66 4.43
CA LEU A 216 0.63 44.44 4.55
C LEU A 216 1.31 44.34 5.93
N LYS A 217 1.22 43.16 6.56
CA LYS A 217 1.97 42.83 7.78
C LYS A 217 1.67 43.80 8.93
N ASN A 218 0.40 43.92 9.29
CA ASN A 218 -0.04 44.64 10.48
C ASN A 218 -0.86 43.71 11.38
N ASP A 219 -1.54 44.27 12.36
CA ASP A 219 -2.34 43.55 13.35
C ASP A 219 -3.86 43.81 13.16
N LEU A 220 -4.27 44.11 11.92
CA LEU A 220 -5.66 44.43 11.61
C LEU A 220 -6.56 43.20 11.72
N THR A 221 -7.80 43.43 12.13
CA THR A 221 -8.81 42.39 12.40
C THR A 221 -10.09 42.66 11.61
N ASP A 222 -11.09 41.78 11.76
CA ASP A 222 -12.42 41.90 11.12
C ASP A 222 -13.19 43.21 11.40
N PHE A 223 -12.69 44.07 12.29
CA PHE A 223 -13.27 45.38 12.60
C PHE A 223 -12.82 46.49 11.66
N LEU A 224 -11.89 46.22 10.75
CA LEU A 224 -11.46 47.17 9.73
C LEU A 224 -12.63 47.56 8.81
N PHE A 225 -12.78 48.87 8.55
CA PHE A 225 -13.73 49.44 7.58
C PHE A 225 -15.16 48.89 7.64
N GLN A 226 -15.66 48.54 8.84
CA GLN A 226 -17.04 48.08 9.01
C GLN A 226 -18.00 49.18 8.54
N ASN A 227 -18.90 48.81 7.62
CA ASN A 227 -19.90 49.71 7.01
C ASN A 227 -19.29 50.98 6.36
N CYS A 228 -18.10 50.87 5.76
CA CYS A 228 -17.44 52.02 5.14
C CYS A 228 -17.97 52.31 3.72
N GLU A 229 -18.74 53.40 3.57
CA GLU A 229 -19.34 53.81 2.29
C GLU A 229 -18.48 54.79 1.48
N ASN A 230 -17.41 55.33 2.08
CA ASN A 230 -16.65 56.44 1.51
C ASN A 230 -15.46 56.03 0.62
N LEU A 231 -15.15 54.72 0.51
CA LEU A 231 -14.06 54.18 -0.31
C LEU A 231 -14.54 53.75 -1.72
N LEU A 232 -15.28 54.63 -2.40
CA LEU A 232 -15.95 54.31 -3.66
C LEU A 232 -14.99 54.14 -4.86
N GLN A 233 -13.82 54.77 -4.83
CA GLN A 233 -12.83 54.75 -5.91
C GLN A 233 -11.73 53.70 -5.69
N LEU A 234 -11.76 52.97 -4.57
CA LEU A 234 -10.73 52.00 -4.23
C LEU A 234 -10.72 50.86 -5.25
N GLU A 235 -9.58 50.63 -5.89
CA GLU A 235 -9.41 49.59 -6.92
C GLU A 235 -8.63 48.39 -6.37
N THR A 236 -7.69 48.63 -5.46
CA THR A 236 -6.82 47.60 -4.87
C THR A 236 -6.74 47.75 -3.36
N LEU A 237 -6.96 46.65 -2.65
CA LEU A 237 -6.83 46.57 -1.20
C LEU A 237 -5.94 45.38 -0.81
N ILE A 238 -4.81 45.65 -0.16
CA ILE A 238 -3.88 44.63 0.33
C ILE A 238 -3.97 44.54 1.85
N LEU A 239 -4.40 43.39 2.36
CA LEU A 239 -4.54 43.07 3.78
C LEU A 239 -3.77 41.79 4.14
N GLN A 240 -2.79 41.44 3.33
CA GLN A 240 -1.93 40.27 3.54
C GLN A 240 -1.22 40.33 4.91
N LYS A 241 -1.04 39.17 5.55
CA LYS A 241 -0.32 39.04 6.84
C LYS A 241 -0.93 39.91 7.96
N ASN A 242 -2.24 39.80 8.17
CA ASN A 242 -2.95 40.44 9.28
C ASN A 242 -3.60 39.37 10.18
N LYS A 243 -4.57 39.77 11.00
CA LYS A 243 -5.27 38.91 11.97
C LYS A 243 -6.77 38.80 11.66
N PHE A 244 -7.15 38.77 10.38
CA PHE A 244 -8.54 38.54 9.99
C PHE A 244 -8.94 37.07 10.19
N GLU A 245 -10.12 36.83 10.76
CA GLU A 245 -10.61 35.50 11.12
C GLU A 245 -11.89 35.11 10.37
N SER A 246 -12.74 36.08 10.01
CA SER A 246 -14.07 35.80 9.47
C SER A 246 -14.22 36.22 8.01
N LEU A 247 -14.31 35.24 7.10
CA LEU A 247 -14.53 35.51 5.69
C LEU A 247 -15.85 36.26 5.41
N PRO A 248 -17.00 35.93 6.06
CA PRO A 248 -18.22 36.71 5.88
C PRO A 248 -18.06 38.18 6.25
N LYS A 249 -17.40 38.50 7.37
CA LYS A 249 -17.18 39.91 7.77
C LYS A 249 -16.32 40.67 6.75
N VAL A 250 -15.29 40.02 6.21
CA VAL A 250 -14.46 40.59 5.13
C VAL A 250 -15.30 40.83 3.88
N SER A 251 -16.20 39.91 3.51
CA SER A 251 -17.11 40.12 2.40
C SER A 251 -17.93 41.40 2.62
N PHE A 252 -18.61 41.54 3.76
CA PHE A 252 -19.43 42.71 4.08
C PHE A 252 -18.61 44.01 4.11
N MET A 253 -17.41 43.99 4.67
CA MET A 253 -16.49 45.14 4.69
C MET A 253 -16.27 45.69 3.27
N THR A 254 -16.07 44.80 2.29
CA THR A 254 -15.81 45.21 0.90
C THR A 254 -17.05 45.54 0.09
N SER A 255 -18.25 45.15 0.56
CA SER A 255 -19.50 45.24 -0.21
C SER A 255 -19.87 46.64 -0.74
N HIS A 256 -19.38 47.72 -0.11
CA HIS A 256 -19.64 49.10 -0.52
C HIS A 256 -18.54 49.69 -1.41
N MET A 257 -17.41 49.00 -1.58
CA MET A 257 -16.26 49.45 -2.39
C MET A 257 -16.53 49.21 -3.88
N LYS A 258 -17.32 50.11 -4.50
CA LYS A 258 -17.87 49.92 -5.85
C LYS A 258 -16.84 49.75 -6.97
N SER A 259 -15.60 50.18 -6.78
CA SER A 259 -14.53 50.10 -7.80
C SER A 259 -13.49 49.00 -7.51
N LEU A 260 -13.66 48.22 -6.44
CA LEU A 260 -12.65 47.27 -5.97
C LEU A 260 -12.48 46.11 -6.96
N LYS A 261 -11.30 45.99 -7.57
CA LYS A 261 -10.97 44.96 -8.57
C LYS A 261 -10.11 43.84 -7.99
N TYR A 262 -9.18 44.20 -7.10
CA TYR A 262 -8.23 43.26 -6.50
C TYR A 262 -8.24 43.37 -4.97
N LEU A 263 -8.36 42.22 -4.31
CA LEU A 263 -8.28 42.07 -2.87
C LEU A 263 -7.30 40.95 -2.50
N ASP A 264 -6.29 41.29 -1.71
CA ASP A 264 -5.36 40.31 -1.13
C ASP A 264 -5.62 40.14 0.37
N MET A 265 -6.12 38.97 0.74
CA MET A 265 -6.35 38.53 2.12
C MET A 265 -5.42 37.37 2.51
N SER A 266 -4.33 37.15 1.77
CA SER A 266 -3.45 36.01 1.99
C SER A 266 -2.75 36.07 3.35
N ASN A 267 -2.35 34.91 3.88
CA ASN A 267 -1.63 34.82 5.16
C ASN A 267 -2.40 35.47 6.33
N ASN A 268 -3.68 35.19 6.44
CA ASN A 268 -4.52 35.58 7.59
C ASN A 268 -4.97 34.32 8.35
N LEU A 269 -5.97 34.46 9.23
CA LEU A 269 -6.55 33.38 10.01
C LEU A 269 -7.98 33.06 9.55
N LEU A 270 -8.31 33.35 8.29
CA LEU A 270 -9.69 33.29 7.79
C LEU A 270 -10.26 31.87 7.87
N ARG A 271 -11.48 31.79 8.39
CA ARG A 271 -12.33 30.60 8.46
C ARG A 271 -13.71 30.90 7.88
N HIS A 272 -14.38 29.85 7.45
CA HIS A 272 -15.78 29.87 7.08
C HIS A 272 -16.39 28.51 7.37
N ASP A 273 -17.30 28.47 8.35
CA ASP A 273 -17.87 27.22 8.87
C ASP A 273 -19.23 26.86 8.22
N GLY A 274 -19.65 27.60 7.19
CA GLY A 274 -20.90 27.38 6.44
C GLY A 274 -22.06 28.30 6.83
N ALA A 275 -23.28 27.83 6.51
CA ALA A 275 -24.55 28.55 6.31
C ALA A 275 -25.16 29.40 7.47
N GLU A 276 -24.35 30.00 8.35
CA GLU A 276 -24.87 30.94 9.35
C GLU A 276 -24.96 32.40 8.84
N VAL A 277 -24.21 32.78 7.80
CA VAL A 277 -24.21 34.16 7.27
C VAL A 277 -23.98 34.21 5.75
N GLN A 278 -24.89 34.86 5.02
CA GLN A 278 -24.76 35.07 3.58
C GLN A 278 -23.65 36.07 3.27
N CYS A 279 -22.68 35.68 2.43
CA CYS A 279 -21.59 36.55 2.04
C CYS A 279 -22.02 37.55 0.97
N ARG A 280 -21.52 38.78 1.07
CA ARG A 280 -21.83 39.86 0.14
C ARG A 280 -20.55 40.61 -0.20
N TRP A 281 -20.07 40.44 -1.43
CA TRP A 281 -18.84 41.05 -1.92
C TRP A 281 -19.09 42.30 -2.77
N ALA A 282 -18.03 43.05 -3.06
CA ALA A 282 -18.06 44.09 -4.10
C ALA A 282 -18.35 43.46 -5.47
N GLU A 283 -19.32 44.01 -6.22
CA GLU A 283 -19.72 43.47 -7.53
C GLU A 283 -18.63 43.61 -8.61
N SER A 284 -17.71 44.56 -8.43
CA SER A 284 -16.57 44.85 -9.31
C SER A 284 -15.35 43.95 -9.05
N LEU A 285 -15.37 43.11 -8.02
CA LEU A 285 -14.22 42.30 -7.65
C LEU A 285 -13.94 41.22 -8.69
N THR A 286 -12.73 41.24 -9.24
CA THR A 286 -12.31 40.32 -10.30
C THR A 286 -11.15 39.42 -9.89
N GLU A 287 -10.34 39.84 -8.93
CA GLU A 287 -9.17 39.08 -8.46
C GLU A 287 -9.17 39.02 -6.92
N LEU A 288 -9.05 37.82 -6.37
CA LEU A 288 -9.15 37.56 -4.94
C LEU A 288 -8.11 36.53 -4.52
N ASP A 289 -7.23 36.92 -3.60
CA ASP A 289 -6.27 36.01 -2.97
C ASP A 289 -6.68 35.70 -1.52
N LEU A 290 -7.01 34.44 -1.26
CA LEU A 290 -7.36 33.87 0.03
C LEU A 290 -6.34 32.80 0.48
N SER A 291 -5.15 32.79 -0.11
CA SER A 291 -4.14 31.78 0.14
C SER A 291 -3.56 31.84 1.56
N SER A 292 -3.03 30.71 2.05
CA SER A 292 -2.41 30.63 3.38
C SER A 292 -3.37 31.09 4.50
N ASN A 293 -4.58 30.51 4.52
CA ASN A 293 -5.59 30.75 5.55
C ASN A 293 -6.02 29.41 6.18
N GLN A 294 -7.13 29.38 6.91
CA GLN A 294 -7.68 28.20 7.57
C GLN A 294 -9.01 27.78 6.93
N LEU A 295 -9.14 27.98 5.61
CA LEU A 295 -10.37 27.73 4.87
C LEU A 295 -10.52 26.24 4.53
N ALA A 296 -11.74 25.73 4.66
CA ALA A 296 -12.14 24.38 4.27
C ALA A 296 -13.17 24.45 3.13
N ASP A 297 -13.79 23.31 2.79
CA ASP A 297 -14.70 23.15 1.65
C ASP A 297 -15.88 24.15 1.63
N ALA A 298 -16.34 24.60 2.81
CA ALA A 298 -17.45 25.55 2.89
C ALA A 298 -17.10 26.92 2.27
N VAL A 299 -15.81 27.26 2.07
CA VAL A 299 -15.39 28.55 1.47
C VAL A 299 -16.13 28.86 0.18
N PHE A 300 -16.43 27.83 -0.61
CA PHE A 300 -17.11 27.91 -1.89
C PHE A 300 -18.51 28.56 -1.77
N GLU A 301 -19.22 28.39 -0.64
CA GLU A 301 -20.51 29.05 -0.36
C GLU A 301 -20.40 30.57 -0.22
N CYS A 302 -19.19 31.09 0.00
CA CYS A 302 -18.90 32.47 0.34
C CYS A 302 -18.02 33.18 -0.70
N LEU A 303 -18.04 32.75 -1.97
CA LEU A 303 -17.21 33.35 -3.03
C LEU A 303 -17.99 34.38 -3.90
N PRO A 304 -17.32 35.42 -4.41
CA PRO A 304 -17.91 36.40 -5.33
C PRO A 304 -18.15 35.80 -6.72
N ALA A 305 -19.35 35.99 -7.27
CA ALA A 305 -19.77 35.38 -8.54
C ALA A 305 -18.99 35.85 -9.79
N ASN A 306 -18.51 37.09 -9.80
CA ASN A 306 -17.85 37.71 -10.96
C ASN A 306 -16.33 37.53 -11.00
N ILE A 307 -15.78 36.70 -10.12
CA ILE A 307 -14.34 36.53 -9.98
C ILE A 307 -13.74 35.86 -11.22
N LYS A 308 -12.55 36.33 -11.63
CA LYS A 308 -11.76 35.81 -12.74
C LYS A 308 -10.53 35.05 -12.27
N LYS A 309 -9.87 35.54 -11.22
CA LYS A 309 -8.70 34.88 -10.61
C LYS A 309 -8.93 34.66 -9.13
N LEU A 310 -8.73 33.41 -8.70
CA LEU A 310 -8.94 33.00 -7.32
C LEU A 310 -7.75 32.20 -6.79
N GLY A 311 -7.09 32.75 -5.77
CA GLY A 311 -6.04 32.07 -5.01
C GLY A 311 -6.61 31.43 -3.74
N LEU A 312 -6.50 30.11 -3.62
CA LEU A 312 -6.91 29.32 -2.46
C LEU A 312 -5.80 28.36 -2.01
N GLN A 313 -4.57 28.53 -2.50
CA GLN A 313 -3.45 27.66 -2.16
C GLN A 313 -3.10 27.72 -0.67
N ASN A 314 -2.54 26.63 -0.14
CA ASN A 314 -2.15 26.51 1.27
C ASN A 314 -3.34 26.74 2.24
N ASN A 315 -4.42 25.99 2.02
CA ASN A 315 -5.60 25.96 2.89
C ASN A 315 -5.89 24.50 3.32
N GLN A 316 -7.09 24.21 3.80
CA GLN A 316 -7.51 22.90 4.28
C GLN A 316 -8.63 22.30 3.42
N ILE A 317 -8.70 22.69 2.14
CA ILE A 317 -9.75 22.25 1.21
C ILE A 317 -9.51 20.80 0.83
N SER A 318 -10.50 19.95 1.06
CA SER A 318 -10.50 18.54 0.72
C SER A 318 -11.32 18.21 -0.53
N ASN A 319 -12.34 19.02 -0.82
CA ASN A 319 -13.19 18.84 -1.99
C ASN A 319 -13.69 20.19 -2.53
N VAL A 320 -13.95 20.22 -3.84
CA VAL A 320 -14.69 21.32 -4.48
C VAL A 320 -16.13 20.86 -4.73
N PRO A 321 -17.12 21.37 -3.97
CA PRO A 321 -18.49 20.90 -4.06
C PRO A 321 -19.14 21.29 -5.39
N LYS A 322 -19.88 20.36 -6.01
CA LYS A 322 -20.58 20.59 -7.28
C LYS A 322 -21.92 21.28 -7.04
N GLY A 323 -22.22 22.33 -7.81
CA GLY A 323 -23.51 23.02 -7.81
C GLY A 323 -23.77 23.92 -6.60
N VAL A 324 -22.76 24.16 -5.76
CA VAL A 324 -22.82 25.11 -4.64
C VAL A 324 -22.45 26.52 -5.08
N VAL A 325 -21.65 26.64 -6.14
CA VAL A 325 -21.16 27.92 -6.66
C VAL A 325 -21.30 27.97 -8.17
N GLU A 326 -21.61 29.14 -8.72
CA GLU A 326 -21.59 29.38 -10.16
C GLU A 326 -20.54 30.44 -10.52
N LEU A 327 -19.25 30.09 -10.48
CA LEU A 327 -18.15 31.00 -10.88
C LEU A 327 -17.90 30.92 -12.39
N LYS A 328 -18.93 31.26 -13.17
CA LYS A 328 -18.92 31.13 -14.65
C LYS A 328 -17.84 31.98 -15.32
N SER A 329 -17.39 33.05 -14.67
CA SER A 329 -16.37 33.99 -15.14
C SER A 329 -14.94 33.60 -14.72
N LEU A 330 -14.76 32.56 -13.91
CA LEU A 330 -13.45 32.17 -13.38
C LEU A 330 -12.56 31.64 -14.52
N GLU A 331 -11.39 32.25 -14.66
CA GLU A 331 -10.38 31.94 -15.68
C GLU A 331 -9.16 31.23 -15.05
N GLU A 332 -8.77 31.62 -13.83
CA GLU A 332 -7.61 31.07 -13.12
C GLU A 332 -7.98 30.64 -11.69
N LEU A 333 -7.70 29.38 -11.35
CA LEU A 333 -7.95 28.82 -10.02
C LEU A 333 -6.68 28.16 -9.49
N ASN A 334 -6.22 28.62 -8.33
CA ASN A 334 -5.10 28.01 -7.62
C ASN A 334 -5.57 27.33 -6.32
N LEU A 335 -5.45 26.01 -6.28
CA LEU A 335 -5.77 25.12 -5.17
C LEU A 335 -4.54 24.31 -4.72
N ALA A 336 -3.32 24.75 -5.04
CA ALA A 336 -2.09 24.07 -4.64
C ALA A 336 -1.98 23.92 -3.11
N SER A 337 -1.26 22.90 -2.64
CA SER A 337 -1.01 22.69 -1.20
C SER A 337 -2.30 22.64 -0.36
N ASN A 338 -3.27 21.87 -0.83
CA ASN A 338 -4.52 21.57 -0.12
C ASN A 338 -4.59 20.05 0.14
N ARG A 339 -5.79 19.51 0.40
CA ARG A 339 -6.04 18.10 0.72
C ARG A 339 -6.96 17.43 -0.31
N LEU A 340 -6.95 17.91 -1.56
CA LEU A 340 -7.83 17.39 -2.62
C LEU A 340 -7.50 15.93 -2.95
N ALA A 341 -8.51 15.07 -2.98
CA ALA A 341 -8.37 13.67 -3.36
C ALA A 341 -8.55 13.41 -4.87
N ASP A 342 -9.19 14.34 -5.59
CA ASP A 342 -9.45 14.26 -7.03
C ASP A 342 -9.47 15.66 -7.67
N LEU A 343 -9.42 15.72 -9.00
CA LEU A 343 -9.56 16.96 -9.77
C LEU A 343 -10.99 17.49 -9.70
N PRO A 344 -11.19 18.82 -9.54
CA PRO A 344 -12.51 19.42 -9.60
C PRO A 344 -13.08 19.34 -11.03
N GLY A 345 -14.39 19.11 -11.16
CA GLY A 345 -15.09 19.26 -12.43
C GLY A 345 -15.31 20.73 -12.78
N CYS A 346 -15.42 21.05 -14.07
CA CYS A 346 -15.61 22.44 -14.53
C CYS A 346 -17.06 22.84 -14.82
N SER A 347 -18.06 22.08 -14.32
CA SER A 347 -19.48 22.46 -14.45
C SER A 347 -19.74 23.86 -13.89
N ASP A 348 -19.07 24.18 -12.78
CA ASP A 348 -19.21 25.44 -12.05
C ASP A 348 -18.19 26.50 -12.51
N PHE A 349 -17.18 26.09 -13.29
CA PHE A 349 -16.04 26.90 -13.76
C PHE A 349 -15.93 26.89 -15.29
N THR A 350 -17.02 27.20 -15.99
CA THR A 350 -17.10 27.01 -17.45
C THR A 350 -16.08 27.81 -18.28
N SER A 351 -15.46 28.86 -17.72
CA SER A 351 -14.45 29.69 -18.39
C SER A 351 -13.01 29.38 -17.97
N LEU A 352 -12.80 28.33 -17.15
CA LEU A 352 -11.50 28.02 -16.56
C LEU A 352 -10.46 27.69 -17.63
N GLN A 353 -9.32 28.37 -17.55
CA GLN A 353 -8.18 28.24 -18.46
C GLN A 353 -6.94 27.71 -17.75
N PHE A 354 -6.73 28.10 -16.49
CA PHE A 354 -5.60 27.69 -15.67
C PHE A 354 -6.10 27.05 -14.37
N LEU A 355 -5.63 25.85 -14.08
CA LEU A 355 -5.90 25.14 -12.83
C LEU A 355 -4.59 24.66 -12.20
N ASN A 356 -4.33 25.09 -10.97
CA ASN A 356 -3.24 24.55 -10.16
C ASN A 356 -3.80 23.74 -8.98
N VAL A 357 -3.39 22.48 -8.89
CA VAL A 357 -3.71 21.50 -7.84
C VAL A 357 -2.44 20.74 -7.41
N GLU A 358 -1.27 21.35 -7.55
CA GLU A 358 -0.01 20.76 -7.09
C GLU A 358 -0.02 20.51 -5.58
N MET A 359 0.79 19.56 -5.11
CA MET A 359 0.94 19.26 -3.68
C MET A 359 -0.39 18.98 -2.97
N ASN A 360 -1.26 18.18 -3.60
CA ASN A 360 -2.51 17.68 -3.02
C ASN A 360 -2.41 16.16 -2.75
N LEU A 361 -3.56 15.49 -2.54
CA LEU A 361 -3.65 14.06 -2.26
C LEU A 361 -4.26 13.27 -3.44
N ILE A 362 -4.07 13.76 -4.66
CA ILE A 362 -4.68 13.16 -5.86
C ILE A 362 -3.97 11.84 -6.20
N LEU A 363 -4.71 10.74 -6.12
CA LEU A 363 -4.17 9.41 -6.43
C LEU A 363 -4.35 9.04 -7.91
N THR A 364 -5.58 9.16 -8.41
CA THR A 364 -5.98 8.70 -9.75
C THR A 364 -6.99 9.70 -10.34
N PRO A 365 -6.53 10.75 -11.03
CA PRO A 365 -7.42 11.71 -11.66
C PRO A 365 -8.25 11.05 -12.76
N SER A 366 -9.54 11.39 -12.81
CA SER A 366 -10.45 10.83 -13.84
C SER A 366 -10.10 11.32 -15.24
N ALA A 367 -10.06 10.40 -16.21
CA ALA A 367 -9.84 10.71 -17.63
C ALA A 367 -10.94 11.62 -18.23
N ASP A 368 -12.13 11.66 -17.62
CA ASP A 368 -13.24 12.50 -18.05
C ASP A 368 -13.05 13.98 -17.72
N PHE A 369 -12.04 14.33 -16.92
CA PHE A 369 -11.71 15.73 -16.58
C PHE A 369 -11.56 16.60 -17.84
N PHE A 370 -10.84 16.15 -18.85
CA PHE A 370 -10.62 16.94 -20.08
C PHE A 370 -11.89 17.11 -20.92
N GLN A 371 -12.87 16.22 -20.77
CA GLN A 371 -14.19 16.38 -21.39
C GLN A 371 -15.05 17.38 -20.60
N SER A 372 -14.98 17.34 -19.27
CA SER A 372 -15.67 18.29 -18.38
C SER A 372 -15.08 19.70 -18.45
N CYS A 373 -13.77 19.82 -18.69
CA CYS A 373 -12.97 21.04 -18.64
C CYS A 373 -12.29 21.34 -20.00
N PRO A 374 -13.05 21.56 -21.09
CA PRO A 374 -12.47 21.65 -22.43
C PRO A 374 -11.59 22.89 -22.64
N ARG A 375 -11.84 23.98 -21.90
CA ARG A 375 -11.14 25.27 -22.04
C ARG A 375 -9.83 25.35 -21.26
N VAL A 376 -9.57 24.42 -20.33
CA VAL A 376 -8.33 24.40 -19.55
C VAL A 376 -7.15 24.19 -20.50
N ARG A 377 -6.24 25.17 -20.53
CA ARG A 377 -5.03 25.17 -21.35
C ARG A 377 -3.82 24.67 -20.57
N GLU A 378 -3.80 24.96 -19.28
CA GLU A 378 -2.71 24.60 -18.38
C GLU A 378 -3.26 23.98 -17.10
N LEU A 379 -2.78 22.78 -16.80
CA LEU A 379 -3.07 22.03 -15.58
C LEU A 379 -1.76 21.75 -14.85
N GLN A 380 -1.59 22.37 -13.69
CA GLN A 380 -0.49 22.09 -12.77
C GLN A 380 -1.00 21.08 -11.74
N ALA A 381 -0.53 19.83 -11.83
CA ALA A 381 -0.95 18.74 -10.94
C ALA A 381 0.23 17.91 -10.42
N GLY A 382 1.44 18.43 -10.54
CA GLY A 382 2.66 17.82 -10.02
C GLY A 382 2.66 17.62 -8.51
N TYR A 383 3.60 16.82 -8.02
CA TYR A 383 3.81 16.54 -6.60
C TYR A 383 2.57 16.01 -5.87
N ASN A 384 1.73 15.26 -6.58
CA ASN A 384 0.64 14.47 -5.99
C ASN A 384 1.07 13.01 -5.82
N PRO A 385 0.53 12.28 -4.81
CA PRO A 385 0.90 10.89 -4.53
C PRO A 385 0.25 9.92 -5.53
N PHE A 386 0.60 10.03 -6.81
CA PHE A 386 -0.05 9.28 -7.88
C PHE A 386 0.03 7.76 -7.66
N LYS A 387 -1.13 7.11 -7.73
CA LYS A 387 -1.24 5.66 -7.74
C LYS A 387 -1.22 5.19 -9.19
N CYS A 388 -0.10 4.61 -9.60
CA CYS A 388 0.14 4.09 -10.93
C CYS A 388 -0.66 2.82 -11.21
N SER A 389 -1.91 3.07 -11.61
CA SER A 389 -2.93 2.11 -12.01
C SER A 389 -3.26 2.24 -13.49
N CYS A 390 -4.11 1.34 -13.98
CA CYS A 390 -4.62 1.41 -15.35
C CYS A 390 -5.48 2.65 -15.60
N GLU A 391 -6.18 3.15 -14.58
CA GLU A 391 -6.97 4.39 -14.66
C GLU A 391 -6.06 5.61 -14.87
N LEU A 392 -4.94 5.69 -14.14
CA LEU A 392 -3.95 6.74 -14.34
C LEU A 392 -3.31 6.67 -15.74
N GLN A 393 -3.03 5.45 -16.23
CA GLN A 393 -2.53 5.26 -17.59
C GLN A 393 -3.54 5.76 -18.64
N ASP A 394 -4.84 5.52 -18.43
CA ASP A 394 -5.89 6.03 -19.30
C ASP A 394 -5.98 7.56 -19.25
N PHE A 395 -5.85 8.18 -18.08
CA PHE A 395 -5.76 9.63 -17.92
C PHE A 395 -4.59 10.24 -18.70
N ILE A 396 -3.37 9.69 -18.54
CA ILE A 396 -2.17 10.13 -19.26
C ILE A 396 -2.36 9.98 -20.79
N ARG A 397 -3.01 8.90 -21.23
CA ARG A 397 -3.29 8.68 -22.66
C ARG A 397 -4.22 9.77 -23.21
N VAL A 398 -5.30 10.10 -22.51
CA VAL A 398 -6.25 11.15 -22.92
C VAL A 398 -5.59 12.53 -22.88
N GLU A 399 -4.76 12.80 -21.88
CA GLU A 399 -3.99 14.04 -21.74
C GLU A 399 -3.07 14.27 -22.96
N ARG A 400 -2.29 13.24 -23.34
CA ARG A 400 -1.41 13.31 -24.51
C ARG A 400 -2.18 13.54 -25.81
N GLN A 401 -3.36 12.92 -25.96
CA GLN A 401 -4.25 13.15 -27.10
C GLN A 401 -4.84 14.57 -27.11
N SER A 402 -4.95 15.20 -25.95
CA SER A 402 -5.50 16.54 -25.77
C SER A 402 -4.49 17.67 -26.01
N GLY A 403 -3.28 17.33 -26.47
CA GLY A 403 -2.23 18.28 -26.87
C GLY A 403 -1.18 18.59 -25.81
N GLY A 404 -1.17 17.87 -24.67
CA GLY A 404 -0.21 18.12 -23.59
C GLY A 404 -0.54 19.39 -22.82
N ARG A 405 -1.29 19.26 -21.72
CA ARG A 405 -1.75 20.40 -20.89
C ARG A 405 -1.08 20.43 -19.52
N LEU A 406 -0.35 19.37 -19.16
CA LEU A 406 0.34 19.26 -17.89
C LEU A 406 1.62 20.11 -17.88
N PHE A 407 1.64 21.13 -17.02
CA PHE A 407 2.84 21.95 -16.80
C PHE A 407 3.84 21.22 -15.89
N GLY A 408 5.14 21.38 -16.12
CA GLY A 408 6.18 20.70 -15.34
C GLY A 408 6.36 19.21 -15.68
N TRP A 409 5.69 18.72 -16.73
CA TRP A 409 5.86 17.36 -17.23
C TRP A 409 7.26 17.14 -17.85
N PRO A 410 7.95 16.02 -17.58
CA PRO A 410 7.53 14.90 -16.72
C PRO A 410 8.02 14.97 -15.27
N ALA A 411 8.97 15.85 -14.95
CA ALA A 411 9.74 15.81 -13.70
C ALA A 411 8.88 15.89 -12.42
N ALA A 412 7.77 16.61 -12.46
CA ALA A 412 6.87 16.76 -11.30
C ALA A 412 5.85 15.61 -11.13
N TYR A 413 5.82 14.64 -12.05
CA TYR A 413 4.81 13.59 -12.12
C TYR A 413 5.44 12.21 -11.93
N VAL A 414 5.37 11.71 -10.71
CA VAL A 414 6.05 10.48 -10.29
C VAL A 414 5.06 9.55 -9.58
N CYS A 415 5.20 8.24 -9.81
CA CYS A 415 4.45 7.22 -9.10
C CYS A 415 4.84 7.19 -7.62
N GLU A 416 3.87 7.28 -6.71
CA GLU A 416 4.07 7.01 -5.28
C GLU A 416 3.67 5.56 -4.94
N TYR A 417 2.60 5.07 -5.57
CA TYR A 417 2.10 3.70 -5.38
C TYR A 417 1.93 2.97 -6.72
N PRO A 418 1.99 1.63 -6.75
CA PRO A 418 2.41 0.72 -5.67
C PRO A 418 3.94 0.76 -5.43
N GLU A 419 4.42 0.23 -4.30
CA GLU A 419 5.85 0.25 -3.91
C GLU A 419 6.83 -0.20 -5.01
N GLY A 420 6.45 -1.20 -5.82
CA GLY A 420 7.31 -1.70 -6.92
C GLY A 420 7.50 -0.71 -8.08
N LEU A 421 6.67 0.34 -8.17
CA LEU A 421 6.76 1.41 -9.16
C LEU A 421 7.05 2.76 -8.51
N ARG A 422 7.31 2.81 -7.20
CA ARG A 422 7.57 4.06 -6.50
C ARG A 422 8.81 4.75 -7.08
N GLY A 423 8.71 6.05 -7.35
CA GLY A 423 9.78 6.85 -7.92
C GLY A 423 9.87 6.82 -9.46
N THR A 424 9.05 6.02 -10.16
CA THR A 424 9.05 6.04 -11.63
C THR A 424 8.29 7.24 -12.17
N GLU A 425 8.86 7.98 -13.13
CA GLU A 425 8.16 9.07 -13.81
C GLU A 425 6.94 8.54 -14.59
N LEU A 426 5.83 9.29 -14.58
CA LEU A 426 4.60 8.92 -15.30
C LEU A 426 4.81 8.83 -16.82
N LYS A 427 5.89 9.42 -17.35
CA LYS A 427 6.26 9.29 -18.76
C LYS A 427 6.68 7.86 -19.13
N ASP A 428 7.39 7.19 -18.22
CA ASP A 428 8.02 5.89 -18.43
C ASP A 428 7.15 4.73 -17.87
N PHE A 429 6.14 5.07 -17.07
CA PHE A 429 5.14 4.13 -16.58
C PHE A 429 4.26 3.56 -17.72
N HIS A 430 4.22 2.24 -17.84
CA HIS A 430 3.33 1.53 -18.76
C HIS A 430 2.92 0.16 -18.19
N LEU A 431 1.61 -0.10 -18.07
CA LEU A 431 1.06 -1.41 -17.73
C LEU A 431 0.59 -2.15 -19.00
N SER A 432 0.75 -3.47 -19.01
CA SER A 432 0.33 -4.29 -20.15
C SER A 432 -1.20 -4.31 -20.26
N GLN A 433 -1.72 -4.41 -21.50
CA GLN A 433 -3.16 -4.46 -21.74
C GLN A 433 -3.84 -5.68 -21.07
N LEU A 434 -3.08 -6.76 -20.85
CA LEU A 434 -3.51 -7.94 -20.12
C LEU A 434 -3.69 -7.66 -18.61
N ALA A 435 -2.82 -6.82 -18.02
CA ALA A 435 -2.95 -6.43 -16.62
C ALA A 435 -4.14 -5.49 -16.39
N CYS A 436 -4.46 -4.64 -17.36
CA CYS A 436 -5.54 -3.66 -17.24
C CYS A 436 -6.94 -4.20 -17.56
N ASN A 437 -7.04 -5.22 -18.41
CA ASN A 437 -8.33 -5.81 -18.74
C ASN A 437 -8.59 -7.07 -17.90
N THR A 438 -9.38 -6.92 -16.83
CA THR A 438 -9.78 -8.01 -15.94
C THR A 438 -10.49 -9.15 -16.68
N THR A 439 -11.29 -8.84 -17.71
CA THR A 439 -11.96 -9.87 -18.51
C THR A 439 -10.96 -10.69 -19.32
N LEU A 440 -9.96 -10.03 -19.94
CA LEU A 440 -8.92 -10.71 -20.70
C LEU A 440 -8.02 -11.55 -19.78
N LEU A 441 -7.69 -11.04 -18.59
CA LEU A 441 -6.95 -11.78 -17.58
C LEU A 441 -7.70 -13.04 -17.12
N LEU A 442 -9.00 -12.93 -16.84
CA LEU A 442 -9.83 -14.07 -16.44
C LEU A 442 -9.99 -15.09 -17.57
N VAL A 443 -10.20 -14.63 -18.82
CA VAL A 443 -10.31 -15.51 -19.98
C VAL A 443 -9.00 -16.26 -20.23
N THR A 444 -7.86 -15.56 -20.19
CA THR A 444 -6.54 -16.20 -20.37
C THR A 444 -6.22 -17.17 -19.23
N ALA A 445 -6.53 -16.83 -17.98
CA ALA A 445 -6.39 -17.75 -16.85
C ALA A 445 -7.31 -18.98 -16.97
N LEU A 446 -8.57 -18.79 -17.40
CA LEU A 446 -9.51 -19.88 -17.65
C LEU A 446 -9.01 -20.82 -18.76
N LEU A 447 -8.49 -20.27 -19.86
CA LEU A 447 -7.93 -21.08 -20.95
C LEU A 447 -6.71 -21.88 -20.50
N LEU A 448 -5.80 -21.27 -19.72
CA LEU A 448 -4.63 -21.97 -19.19
C LEU A 448 -5.01 -23.05 -18.18
N THR A 449 -6.01 -22.82 -17.33
CA THR A 449 -6.50 -23.82 -16.39
C THR A 449 -7.22 -24.96 -17.08
N LEU A 450 -8.04 -24.68 -18.10
CA LEU A 450 -8.67 -25.73 -18.93
C LEU A 450 -7.63 -26.56 -19.67
N LEU A 451 -6.58 -25.93 -20.22
CA LEU A 451 -5.46 -26.62 -20.84
C LEU A 451 -4.77 -27.55 -19.83
N LEU A 452 -4.48 -27.05 -18.62
CA LEU A 452 -3.86 -27.85 -17.56
C LEU A 452 -4.74 -29.05 -17.17
N VAL A 453 -6.05 -28.85 -17.00
CA VAL A 453 -7.00 -29.93 -16.71
C VAL A 453 -7.04 -30.95 -17.83
N ALA A 454 -7.04 -30.51 -19.10
CA ALA A 454 -7.02 -31.40 -20.25
C ALA A 454 -5.73 -32.24 -20.31
N VAL A 455 -4.57 -31.62 -20.04
CA VAL A 455 -3.27 -32.31 -19.97
C VAL A 455 -3.27 -33.34 -18.83
N VAL A 456 -3.76 -32.97 -17.65
CA VAL A 456 -3.87 -33.90 -16.50
C VAL A 456 -4.82 -35.04 -16.81
N ALA A 457 -5.98 -34.77 -17.40
CA ALA A 457 -6.95 -35.80 -17.80
C ALA A 457 -6.36 -36.76 -18.83
N PHE A 458 -5.65 -36.22 -19.84
CA PHE A 458 -4.95 -37.02 -20.84
C PHE A 458 -3.89 -37.92 -20.19
N LEU A 459 -3.07 -37.39 -19.28
CA LEU A 459 -2.08 -38.17 -18.54
C LEU A 459 -2.74 -39.25 -17.67
N CYS A 460 -3.86 -38.96 -17.01
CA CYS A 460 -4.62 -39.93 -16.22
C CYS A 460 -5.18 -41.07 -17.08
N ILE A 461 -5.66 -40.77 -18.31
CA ILE A 461 -6.12 -41.79 -19.26
C ILE A 461 -4.94 -42.60 -19.80
N TYR A 462 -3.84 -41.94 -20.17
CA TYR A 462 -2.64 -42.58 -20.71
C TYR A 462 -1.94 -43.51 -19.70
N LEU A 463 -1.99 -43.15 -18.40
CA LEU A 463 -1.37 -43.93 -17.32
C LEU A 463 -2.33 -44.97 -16.69
N ASP A 464 -3.43 -45.33 -17.36
CA ASP A 464 -4.41 -46.35 -16.94
C ASP A 464 -5.00 -46.13 -15.53
N VAL A 465 -5.05 -44.89 -15.03
CA VAL A 465 -5.65 -44.56 -13.73
C VAL A 465 -7.11 -45.05 -13.60
N PRO A 466 -7.97 -45.03 -14.64
CA PRO A 466 -9.31 -45.63 -14.56
C PRO A 466 -9.31 -47.13 -14.24
N TRP A 467 -8.29 -47.87 -14.65
CA TRP A 467 -8.13 -49.29 -14.30
C TRP A 467 -7.81 -49.44 -12.81
N TYR A 468 -6.88 -48.64 -12.28
CA TYR A 468 -6.55 -48.62 -10.85
C TYR A 468 -7.74 -48.17 -9.98
N VAL A 469 -8.51 -47.16 -10.40
CA VAL A 469 -9.70 -46.70 -9.66
C VAL A 469 -10.80 -47.77 -9.66
N ARG A 470 -11.06 -48.44 -10.79
CA ARG A 470 -12.01 -49.58 -10.84
C ARG A 470 -11.57 -50.73 -9.92
N MET A 471 -10.28 -51.05 -9.90
CA MET A 471 -9.70 -52.06 -9.02
C MET A 471 -9.88 -51.69 -7.55
N THR A 472 -9.56 -50.46 -7.15
CA THR A 472 -9.73 -49.98 -5.77
C THR A 472 -11.19 -49.87 -5.34
N TRP A 473 -12.11 -49.52 -6.26
CA TRP A 473 -13.55 -49.51 -6.00
C TRP A 473 -14.11 -50.92 -5.77
N GLN A 474 -13.70 -51.90 -6.59
CA GLN A 474 -14.05 -53.30 -6.37
C GLN A 474 -13.47 -53.82 -5.04
N TRP A 475 -12.26 -53.37 -4.67
CA TRP A 475 -11.61 -53.73 -3.42
C TRP A 475 -12.29 -53.11 -2.19
N THR A 476 -12.75 -51.86 -2.26
CA THR A 476 -13.50 -51.24 -1.16
C THR A 476 -14.91 -51.80 -1.03
N GLN A 477 -15.54 -52.17 -2.15
CA GLN A 477 -16.86 -52.82 -2.14
C GLN A 477 -16.80 -54.24 -1.55
N THR A 478 -15.74 -54.99 -1.82
CA THR A 478 -15.49 -56.31 -1.18
C THR A 478 -15.13 -56.14 0.30
N LYS A 479 -14.35 -55.14 0.67
CA LYS A 479 -14.03 -54.82 2.07
C LYS A 479 -15.26 -54.35 2.87
N ARG A 480 -16.21 -53.63 2.25
CA ARG A 480 -17.51 -53.28 2.86
C ARG A 480 -18.44 -54.49 3.01
N ARG A 481 -18.43 -55.46 2.07
CA ARG A 481 -19.15 -56.73 2.25
C ARG A 481 -18.54 -57.58 3.36
N ALA A 482 -17.21 -57.58 3.50
CA ALA A 482 -16.52 -58.22 4.61
C ALA A 482 -16.75 -57.52 5.97
N TRP A 483 -17.06 -56.21 5.97
CA TRP A 483 -17.38 -55.46 7.19
C TRP A 483 -18.82 -55.69 7.67
N HIS A 484 -19.79 -55.91 6.75
CA HIS A 484 -21.19 -56.14 7.11
C HIS A 484 -21.52 -57.57 7.54
N ASN A 485 -20.60 -58.53 7.38
CA ASN A 485 -20.66 -59.84 8.00
C ASN A 485 -19.50 -59.96 9.01
N PRO A 486 -19.72 -59.64 10.30
CA PRO A 486 -18.73 -59.99 11.31
C PRO A 486 -18.62 -61.53 11.35
N PRO A 487 -17.41 -62.12 11.33
CA PRO A 487 -17.28 -63.50 11.74
C PRO A 487 -17.76 -63.57 13.19
N GLY A 488 -18.81 -64.36 13.41
CA GLY A 488 -19.21 -64.75 14.75
C GLY A 488 -18.00 -65.38 15.44
N ASP A 489 -17.75 -64.91 16.65
CA ASP A 489 -16.68 -65.31 17.55
C ASP A 489 -16.89 -66.77 17.99
N GLU A 490 -16.58 -67.73 17.12
CA GLU A 490 -16.40 -69.13 17.48
C GLU A 490 -14.91 -69.36 17.70
N GLY A 491 -14.51 -69.51 18.96
CA GLY A 491 -13.16 -69.92 19.32
C GLY A 491 -12.74 -71.13 18.49
N THR A 492 -11.61 -71.02 17.78
CA THR A 492 -11.13 -71.98 16.79
C THR A 492 -10.89 -73.33 17.46
N VAL A 493 -11.87 -74.23 17.40
CA VAL A 493 -11.68 -75.63 17.80
C VAL A 493 -10.80 -76.27 16.74
N LEU A 494 -9.55 -76.57 17.09
CA LEU A 494 -8.63 -77.32 16.22
C LEU A 494 -9.22 -78.71 15.97
N GLN A 495 -9.49 -79.04 14.71
CA GLN A 495 -10.05 -80.33 14.28
C GLN A 495 -8.99 -81.27 13.70
N PHE A 496 -7.86 -80.73 13.26
CA PHE A 496 -6.78 -81.50 12.64
C PHE A 496 -5.44 -81.16 13.28
N HIS A 497 -4.53 -82.14 13.31
CA HIS A 497 -3.18 -81.94 13.79
C HIS A 497 -2.34 -81.14 12.78
N ALA A 498 -2.50 -81.43 11.48
CA ALA A 498 -1.83 -80.67 10.44
C ALA A 498 -2.60 -80.61 9.11
N PHE A 499 -2.47 -79.50 8.40
CA PHE A 499 -2.86 -79.35 7.00
C PHE A 499 -1.69 -79.73 6.09
N ILE A 500 -1.93 -80.40 4.95
CA ILE A 500 -0.89 -80.73 3.97
C ILE A 500 -1.14 -79.99 2.65
N SER A 501 -0.11 -79.29 2.16
CA SER A 501 -0.05 -78.71 0.82
C SER A 501 1.07 -79.34 0.00
N TYR A 502 0.74 -79.80 -1.21
CA TYR A 502 1.66 -80.49 -2.13
C TYR A 502 1.24 -80.23 -3.59
N SER A 503 2.09 -80.56 -4.56
CA SER A 503 1.76 -80.44 -6.00
C SER A 503 1.02 -81.69 -6.45
N GLU A 504 0.00 -81.59 -7.30
CA GLU A 504 -0.72 -82.77 -7.81
C GLU A 504 0.20 -83.82 -8.45
N ARG A 505 1.33 -83.38 -9.02
CA ARG A 505 2.36 -84.28 -9.57
C ARG A 505 3.10 -85.13 -8.53
N ASP A 506 3.11 -84.69 -7.27
CA ASP A 506 3.75 -85.35 -6.14
C ASP A 506 2.71 -86.12 -5.28
N SER A 507 1.45 -86.14 -5.70
CA SER A 507 0.33 -86.78 -4.99
C SER A 507 0.56 -88.26 -4.69
N LEU A 508 1.24 -88.97 -5.58
CA LEU A 508 1.53 -90.41 -5.44
C LEU A 508 2.37 -90.70 -4.20
N TRP A 509 3.39 -89.87 -3.91
CA TRP A 509 4.22 -90.01 -2.72
C TRP A 509 3.44 -89.60 -1.46
N VAL A 510 2.65 -88.53 -1.53
CA VAL A 510 1.86 -88.08 -0.37
C VAL A 510 0.82 -89.12 0.05
N LYS A 511 0.05 -89.66 -0.91
CA LYS A 511 -1.03 -90.61 -0.64
C LYS A 511 -0.52 -92.00 -0.23
N ASN A 512 0.62 -92.45 -0.76
CA ASN A 512 1.13 -93.80 -0.50
C ASN A 512 2.21 -93.88 0.60
N GLU A 513 2.97 -92.81 0.84
CA GLU A 513 4.06 -92.80 1.81
C GLU A 513 3.75 -91.84 2.99
N LEU A 514 3.43 -90.56 2.73
CA LEU A 514 3.26 -89.58 3.81
C LEU A 514 2.03 -89.87 4.69
N MET A 515 0.85 -89.99 4.09
CA MET A 515 -0.40 -90.18 4.83
C MET A 515 -0.44 -91.51 5.60
N PRO A 516 -0.13 -92.68 5.00
CA PRO A 516 -0.23 -93.94 5.72
C PRO A 516 0.76 -94.03 6.88
N ASN A 517 1.95 -93.43 6.74
CA ASN A 517 2.92 -93.42 7.82
C ASN A 517 2.51 -92.49 8.97
N LEU A 518 1.71 -91.45 8.75
CA LEU A 518 1.27 -90.49 9.78
C LEU A 518 -0.09 -90.85 10.41
N GLU A 519 -1.01 -91.43 9.63
CA GLU A 519 -2.35 -91.82 10.08
C GLU A 519 -2.39 -93.24 10.70
N LYS A 520 -1.39 -94.11 10.47
CA LYS A 520 -1.34 -95.47 11.06
C LYS A 520 -0.35 -95.57 12.23
N GLY A 521 -0.79 -96.17 13.35
CA GLY A 521 0.02 -96.50 14.53
C GLY A 521 -0.37 -95.75 15.82
N GLU A 522 0.36 -96.00 16.92
CA GLU A 522 0.20 -95.24 18.18
C GLU A 522 0.63 -93.77 17.97
N GLY A 523 -0.25 -92.81 18.31
CA GLY A 523 -0.04 -91.37 18.05
C GLY A 523 -0.56 -90.88 16.69
N CYS A 524 -1.72 -91.40 16.27
CA CYS A 524 -2.42 -91.10 15.01
C CYS A 524 -2.58 -89.59 14.75
N VAL A 525 -1.98 -89.10 13.65
CA VAL A 525 -2.03 -87.68 13.25
C VAL A 525 -3.16 -87.48 12.25
N GLN A 526 -4.22 -86.78 12.66
CA GLN A 526 -5.30 -86.36 11.76
C GLN A 526 -4.85 -85.23 10.82
N LEU A 527 -4.94 -85.49 9.51
CA LEU A 527 -4.48 -84.58 8.46
C LEU A 527 -5.66 -83.95 7.69
N CYS A 528 -5.63 -82.63 7.48
CA CYS A 528 -6.56 -81.93 6.60
C CYS A 528 -5.98 -81.86 5.18
N GLN A 529 -6.72 -82.31 4.19
CA GLN A 529 -6.34 -82.24 2.79
C GLN A 529 -7.47 -81.56 2.00
N HIS A 530 -7.14 -80.51 1.24
CA HIS A 530 -8.16 -79.73 0.53
C HIS A 530 -8.91 -80.50 -0.58
N GLU A 531 -8.39 -81.65 -1.04
CA GLU A 531 -9.08 -82.57 -1.96
C GLU A 531 -10.04 -83.52 -1.24
N ARG A 532 -9.71 -83.95 -0.01
CA ARG A 532 -10.47 -84.94 0.77
C ARG A 532 -11.52 -84.26 1.64
N ASP A 533 -11.13 -83.18 2.31
CA ASP A 533 -11.89 -82.44 3.31
C ASP A 533 -12.50 -81.16 2.70
N PHE A 534 -12.99 -81.27 1.47
CA PHE A 534 -13.56 -80.18 0.67
C PHE A 534 -15.04 -79.93 1.01
N ILE A 535 -15.41 -78.66 1.19
CA ILE A 535 -16.80 -78.21 1.37
C ILE A 535 -17.37 -77.72 0.03
N PRO A 536 -18.39 -78.40 -0.54
CA PRO A 536 -19.05 -78.00 -1.78
C PRO A 536 -19.65 -76.60 -1.70
N GLY A 537 -19.48 -75.81 -2.76
CA GLY A 537 -19.99 -74.45 -2.87
C GLY A 537 -19.02 -73.35 -2.42
N LYS A 538 -17.90 -73.70 -1.77
CA LYS A 538 -16.80 -72.77 -1.46
C LYS A 538 -15.70 -72.83 -2.52
N SER A 539 -14.95 -71.73 -2.70
CA SER A 539 -13.82 -71.71 -3.63
C SER A 539 -12.68 -72.64 -3.17
N ILE A 540 -11.81 -73.10 -4.08
CA ILE A 540 -10.63 -73.93 -3.72
C ILE A 540 -9.78 -73.21 -2.67
N VAL A 541 -9.58 -71.91 -2.85
CA VAL A 541 -8.85 -71.06 -1.91
C VAL A 541 -9.52 -71.06 -0.54
N GLU A 542 -10.84 -70.88 -0.49
CA GLU A 542 -11.62 -70.84 0.76
C GLU A 542 -11.56 -72.18 1.53
N ASN A 543 -11.55 -73.31 0.83
CA ASN A 543 -11.37 -74.63 1.44
C ASN A 543 -9.97 -74.83 2.04
N ILE A 544 -8.94 -74.28 1.38
CA ILE A 544 -7.58 -74.26 1.92
C ILE A 544 -7.52 -73.40 3.20
N ILE A 545 -8.18 -72.23 3.22
CA ILE A 545 -8.26 -71.39 4.44
C ILE A 545 -8.84 -72.17 5.61
N ASN A 546 -10.00 -72.79 5.37
CA ASN A 546 -10.70 -73.54 6.39
C ASN A 546 -9.85 -74.72 6.92
N CYS A 547 -9.12 -75.43 6.05
CA CYS A 547 -8.19 -76.46 6.48
C CYS A 547 -7.04 -75.89 7.33
N ILE A 548 -6.48 -74.74 6.97
CA ILE A 548 -5.39 -74.10 7.72
C ILE A 548 -5.87 -73.63 9.09
N GLU A 549 -7.02 -72.95 9.17
CA GLU A 549 -7.57 -72.42 10.43
C GLU A 549 -7.97 -73.52 11.41
N LYS A 550 -8.41 -74.68 10.89
CA LYS A 550 -8.77 -75.86 11.69
C LYS A 550 -7.60 -76.77 12.04
N SER A 551 -6.39 -76.50 11.51
CA SER A 551 -5.20 -77.32 11.72
C SER A 551 -4.19 -76.64 12.65
N TYR A 552 -3.55 -77.41 13.53
CA TYR A 552 -2.53 -76.87 14.43
C TYR A 552 -1.23 -76.50 13.71
N LYS A 553 -0.79 -77.35 12.76
CA LYS A 553 0.37 -77.11 11.89
C LYS A 553 -0.03 -77.07 10.42
N SER A 554 0.82 -76.48 9.58
CA SER A 554 0.73 -76.57 8.12
C SER A 554 2.03 -77.15 7.56
N ILE A 555 1.92 -78.28 6.87
CA ILE A 555 3.00 -79.03 6.24
C ILE A 555 3.02 -78.72 4.75
N PHE A 556 4.16 -78.28 4.23
CA PHE A 556 4.37 -78.06 2.80
C PHE A 556 5.37 -79.06 2.25
N VAL A 557 4.95 -79.84 1.26
CA VAL A 557 5.81 -80.75 0.52
C VAL A 557 6.40 -79.99 -0.66
N LEU A 558 7.66 -79.61 -0.52
CA LEU A 558 8.41 -78.82 -1.50
C LEU A 558 9.15 -79.74 -2.48
N SER A 559 8.90 -79.50 -3.76
CA SER A 559 9.58 -80.10 -4.90
C SER A 559 9.75 -79.05 -6.02
N PRO A 560 10.55 -79.31 -7.06
CA PRO A 560 10.59 -78.45 -8.24
C PRO A 560 9.20 -78.28 -8.89
N ASN A 561 8.34 -79.32 -8.86
CA ASN A 561 6.98 -79.26 -9.37
C ASN A 561 6.13 -78.28 -8.57
N PHE A 562 6.21 -78.32 -7.24
CA PHE A 562 5.44 -77.46 -6.34
C PHE A 562 5.74 -75.96 -6.55
N VAL A 563 7.01 -75.61 -6.71
CA VAL A 563 7.44 -74.22 -6.93
C VAL A 563 6.98 -73.67 -8.29
N GLN A 564 6.89 -74.54 -9.30
CA GLN A 564 6.53 -74.14 -10.66
C GLN A 564 5.01 -74.10 -10.90
N SER A 565 4.23 -74.99 -10.28
CA SER A 565 2.81 -75.15 -10.62
C SER A 565 1.87 -74.28 -9.79
N GLU A 566 2.02 -74.26 -8.46
CA GLU A 566 0.95 -73.79 -7.55
C GLU A 566 1.41 -72.71 -6.55
N TRP A 567 2.72 -72.47 -6.41
CA TRP A 567 3.24 -71.47 -5.46
C TRP A 567 2.70 -70.05 -5.68
N CYS A 568 2.28 -69.70 -6.92
CA CYS A 568 1.70 -68.40 -7.24
C CYS A 568 0.37 -68.13 -6.53
N HIS A 569 -0.46 -69.16 -6.29
CA HIS A 569 -1.72 -69.00 -5.56
C HIS A 569 -1.49 -68.76 -4.05
N TYR A 570 -0.37 -69.27 -3.56
CA TYR A 570 -0.04 -69.30 -2.14
C TYR A 570 0.66 -68.03 -1.64
N GLU A 571 1.50 -67.37 -2.45
CA GLU A 571 2.29 -66.22 -2.01
C GLU A 571 1.47 -65.01 -1.53
N LEU A 572 0.43 -64.63 -2.28
CA LEU A 572 -0.45 -63.50 -1.94
C LEU A 572 -1.40 -63.84 -0.79
N TYR A 573 -1.69 -65.13 -0.64
CA TYR A 573 -2.61 -65.70 0.35
C TYR A 573 -1.95 -65.89 1.73
N PHE A 574 -0.73 -66.45 1.79
CA PHE A 574 0.05 -66.58 3.04
C PHE A 574 0.69 -65.29 3.52
N ALA A 575 0.79 -64.26 2.66
CA ALA A 575 1.13 -62.90 3.09
C ALA A 575 0.07 -62.33 4.06
N HIS A 576 -1.18 -62.82 4.01
CA HIS A 576 -2.28 -62.37 4.85
C HIS A 576 -2.37 -63.14 6.18
N HIS A 577 -2.13 -64.46 6.19
CA HIS A 577 -2.34 -65.33 7.37
C HIS A 577 -1.10 -65.59 8.25
N LYS A 578 -0.05 -64.76 8.18
CA LYS A 578 1.14 -64.79 9.07
C LYS A 578 1.97 -66.09 9.10
N LEU A 579 1.62 -67.12 8.31
CA LEU A 579 2.25 -68.46 8.28
C LEU A 579 3.74 -68.49 7.90
N PHE A 580 4.23 -67.47 7.21
CA PHE A 580 5.66 -67.32 6.87
C PHE A 580 6.31 -66.11 7.58
N SER A 581 5.71 -65.64 8.67
CA SER A 581 6.38 -64.68 9.55
C SER A 581 7.50 -65.38 10.32
N GLU A 582 8.60 -64.67 10.61
CA GLU A 582 9.87 -65.28 11.06
C GLU A 582 9.82 -66.05 12.40
N ASN A 583 8.67 -66.06 13.09
CA ASN A 583 8.50 -66.67 14.42
C ASN A 583 7.32 -67.66 14.54
N SER A 584 6.75 -68.16 13.43
CA SER A 584 5.61 -69.09 13.51
C SER A 584 6.05 -70.56 13.59
N ASN A 585 6.06 -71.11 14.81
CA ASN A 585 6.22 -72.57 15.05
C ASN A 585 5.15 -73.43 14.37
N SER A 586 4.18 -72.87 13.65
CA SER A 586 3.08 -73.58 12.99
C SER A 586 3.42 -74.14 11.60
N LEU A 587 4.58 -73.80 11.02
CA LEU A 587 4.96 -74.22 9.67
C LEU A 587 6.00 -75.35 9.70
N ILE A 588 5.74 -76.41 8.93
CA ILE A 588 6.68 -77.51 8.68
C ILE A 588 6.94 -77.60 7.18
N LEU A 589 8.20 -77.57 6.78
CA LEU A 589 8.61 -77.72 5.38
C LEU A 589 9.26 -79.09 5.18
N ILE A 590 8.75 -79.88 4.25
CA ILE A 590 9.33 -81.16 3.83
C ILE A 590 9.93 -80.95 2.44
N LEU A 591 11.23 -81.19 2.28
CA LEU A 591 11.90 -81.16 0.99
C LEU A 591 11.92 -82.57 0.40
N LEU A 592 11.04 -82.83 -0.58
CA LEU A 592 10.93 -84.14 -1.23
C LEU A 592 12.08 -84.39 -2.21
N GLU A 593 12.44 -83.35 -2.96
CA GLU A 593 13.55 -83.34 -3.90
C GLU A 593 14.33 -82.01 -3.76
N PRO A 594 15.67 -82.02 -3.92
CA PRO A 594 16.46 -80.80 -3.82
C PRO A 594 16.07 -79.82 -4.93
N ILE A 595 15.73 -78.60 -4.53
CA ILE A 595 15.30 -77.52 -5.45
C ILE A 595 16.51 -76.61 -5.72
N PRO A 596 17.02 -76.54 -6.96
CA PRO A 596 18.06 -75.59 -7.31
C PRO A 596 17.59 -74.13 -7.13
N PRO A 597 18.43 -73.22 -6.59
CA PRO A 597 18.02 -71.84 -6.27
C PRO A 597 17.49 -71.03 -7.46
N TYR A 598 17.92 -71.36 -8.68
CA TYR A 598 17.48 -70.69 -9.91
C TYR A 598 16.07 -71.09 -10.35
N ILE A 599 15.56 -72.24 -9.90
CA ILE A 599 14.19 -72.67 -10.21
C ILE A 599 13.18 -71.83 -9.45
N ILE A 600 13.55 -71.28 -8.29
CA ILE A 600 12.67 -70.42 -7.49
C ILE A 600 12.62 -69.02 -8.13
N PRO A 601 11.45 -68.58 -8.68
CA PRO A 601 11.29 -67.24 -9.25
C PRO A 601 11.74 -66.12 -8.31
N ALA A 602 12.28 -65.04 -8.87
CA ALA A 602 12.76 -63.89 -8.11
C ALA A 602 11.70 -63.31 -7.16
N ARG A 603 10.42 -63.32 -7.58
CA ARG A 603 9.28 -62.86 -6.77
C ARG A 603 9.13 -63.59 -5.41
N TYR A 604 9.52 -64.86 -5.30
CA TYR A 604 9.32 -65.69 -4.10
C TYR A 604 10.40 -65.47 -3.02
N HIS A 605 10.59 -64.22 -2.61
CA HIS A 605 11.65 -63.81 -1.67
C HIS A 605 11.56 -64.51 -0.30
N LYS A 606 10.33 -64.76 0.21
CA LYS A 606 10.13 -65.42 1.51
C LYS A 606 10.53 -66.90 1.49
N LEU A 607 10.17 -67.63 0.44
CA LEU A 607 10.59 -69.03 0.27
C LEU A 607 12.10 -69.13 0.13
N LYS A 608 12.72 -68.23 -0.65
CA LYS A 608 14.19 -68.16 -0.75
C LYS A 608 14.85 -67.94 0.61
N ALA A 609 14.30 -67.06 1.44
CA ALA A 609 14.81 -66.82 2.79
C ALA A 609 14.68 -68.06 3.69
N LEU A 610 13.57 -68.79 3.65
CA LEU A 610 13.36 -70.01 4.44
C LEU A 610 14.24 -71.18 3.97
N MET A 611 14.41 -71.34 2.66
CA MET A 611 15.33 -72.33 2.08
C MET A 611 16.79 -72.03 2.43
N ALA A 612 17.18 -70.75 2.52
CA ALA A 612 18.51 -70.35 2.96
C ALA A 612 18.79 -70.67 4.44
N LYS A 613 17.76 -70.61 5.31
CA LYS A 613 17.86 -70.92 6.75
C LYS A 613 17.93 -72.43 7.06
N ARG A 614 17.75 -73.33 6.08
CA ARG A 614 17.76 -74.80 6.24
C ARG A 614 16.81 -75.35 7.31
N THR A 615 15.69 -74.67 7.55
CA THR A 615 14.67 -75.08 8.51
C THR A 615 13.61 -75.97 7.85
N TYR A 616 14.03 -77.07 7.22
CA TYR A 616 13.17 -78.04 6.55
C TYR A 616 13.61 -79.48 6.86
N LEU A 617 12.68 -80.43 6.74
CA LEU A 617 12.94 -81.87 6.84
C LEU A 617 13.18 -82.43 5.44
N GLU A 618 14.39 -82.87 5.14
CA GLU A 618 14.74 -83.47 3.85
C GLU A 618 14.35 -84.95 3.80
N TRP A 619 13.71 -85.38 2.72
CA TRP A 619 13.35 -86.78 2.52
C TRP A 619 14.59 -87.64 2.24
N PRO A 620 14.90 -88.64 3.09
CA PRO A 620 16.13 -89.41 2.95
C PRO A 620 16.08 -90.42 1.80
N LYS A 621 17.12 -90.40 0.95
CA LYS A 621 17.29 -91.39 -0.14
C LYS A 621 17.56 -92.80 0.37
N GLU A 622 18.25 -92.93 1.51
CA GLU A 622 18.55 -94.20 2.17
C GLU A 622 17.38 -94.70 3.03
N ARG A 623 16.97 -95.96 2.85
CA ARG A 623 15.85 -96.54 3.62
C ARG A 623 16.11 -96.60 5.13
N SER A 624 17.36 -96.78 5.56
CA SER A 624 17.76 -96.82 6.98
C SER A 624 17.48 -95.51 7.73
N LYS A 625 17.47 -94.37 7.03
CA LYS A 625 17.25 -93.03 7.61
C LYS A 625 15.77 -92.62 7.64
N ARG A 626 14.87 -93.37 7.00
CA ARG A 626 13.43 -93.05 6.93
C ARG A 626 12.74 -93.14 8.30
N ALA A 627 13.15 -94.09 9.15
CA ALA A 627 12.59 -94.21 10.50
C ALA A 627 12.82 -92.92 11.33
N LEU A 628 14.02 -92.33 11.22
CA LEU A 628 14.36 -91.09 11.91
C LEU A 628 13.58 -89.88 11.35
N PHE A 629 13.39 -89.82 10.03
CA PHE A 629 12.56 -88.79 9.40
C PHE A 629 11.13 -88.79 9.96
N TRP A 630 10.50 -89.96 10.05
CA TRP A 630 9.14 -90.08 10.57
C TRP A 630 9.03 -89.74 12.06
N ALA A 631 10.02 -90.12 12.87
CA ALA A 631 10.08 -89.74 14.28
C ALA A 631 10.19 -88.22 14.46
N ASN A 632 11.06 -87.56 13.69
CA ASN A 632 11.22 -86.10 13.72
C ASN A 632 9.97 -85.36 13.24
N LEU A 633 9.31 -85.87 12.19
CA LEU A 633 8.07 -85.27 11.69
C LEU A 633 6.93 -85.38 12.71
N ARG A 634 6.77 -86.54 13.36
CA ARG A 634 5.78 -86.72 14.45
C ARG A 634 6.04 -85.79 15.63
N ALA A 635 7.31 -85.68 16.06
CA ALA A 635 7.69 -84.79 17.16
C ALA A 635 7.41 -83.31 16.84
N ALA A 636 7.52 -82.90 15.57
CA ALA A 636 7.22 -81.53 15.15
C ALA A 636 5.70 -81.22 15.15
N ILE A 637 4.85 -82.25 15.06
CA ILE A 637 3.38 -82.11 14.98
C ILE A 637 2.71 -82.26 16.35
N SER A 638 3.34 -82.95 17.31
CA SER A 638 2.69 -83.42 18.54
C SER A 638 1.98 -82.32 19.34
N ILE A 639 0.65 -82.41 19.38
CA ILE A 639 -0.26 -81.67 20.25
C ILE A 639 -1.40 -82.62 20.64
N ASN A 640 -1.92 -82.52 21.87
CA ASN A 640 -3.14 -83.24 22.26
C ASN A 640 -4.35 -82.41 21.80
N LEU A 641 -5.08 -82.90 20.80
CA LEU A 641 -6.37 -82.30 20.41
C LEU A 641 -7.43 -82.58 21.49
N PRO A 642 -8.35 -81.64 21.76
CA PRO A 642 -9.51 -81.92 22.60
C PRO A 642 -10.38 -82.98 21.90
N THR A 643 -10.57 -84.09 22.60
CA THR A 643 -11.18 -85.37 22.17
C THR A 643 -12.34 -85.26 21.17
N VAL A 644 -12.14 -85.86 19.98
CA VAL A 644 -13.20 -86.43 19.14
C VAL A 644 -12.82 -87.90 18.91
N ASP A 645 -13.62 -88.80 19.48
CA ASP A 645 -13.62 -90.27 19.39
C ASP A 645 -12.27 -91.00 19.27
N GLU A 646 -11.85 -91.63 20.37
CA GLU A 646 -10.78 -92.64 20.45
C GLU A 646 -11.02 -93.92 19.60
N ASN A 647 -12.01 -93.94 18.70
CA ASN A 647 -12.41 -95.14 17.96
C ASN A 647 -12.05 -95.16 16.46
N LEU A 648 -11.36 -94.16 15.91
CA LEU A 648 -11.05 -94.14 14.46
C LEU A 648 -9.63 -94.64 14.07
N CYS A 649 -8.72 -94.87 15.02
CA CYS A 649 -7.35 -95.36 14.72
C CYS A 649 -7.08 -96.80 15.21
N ARG A 650 -8.13 -97.57 15.53
CA ARG A 650 -8.06 -99.02 15.78
C ARG A 650 -8.97 -99.77 14.84
N GLU A 651 -8.53 -99.97 13.60
CA GLU A 651 -8.99 -101.09 12.78
C GLU A 651 -8.08 -101.20 11.56
N THR A 652 -7.19 -102.20 11.57
CA THR A 652 -6.71 -103.01 10.43
C THR A 652 -5.45 -103.76 10.88
N ASP A 653 -5.65 -104.98 11.39
CA ASP A 653 -4.72 -106.08 11.13
C ASP A 653 -5.06 -106.69 9.76
#